data_AF-A0A087QN88-F1
#
_entry.id   AF-A0A087QN88-F1
#
_cell.length_a   1.000
_cell.length_b   1.000
_cell.length_c   1.000
_cell.angle_alpha   90.00
_cell.angle_beta   90.00
_cell.angle_gamma   90.00
#
_symmetry.space_group_name_H-M   'P 1'
#
loop_
_entity.id
_entity.type
_entity.pdbx_description
1 polymer ?
#
loop_
_entity_poly.entity_id
_entity_poly.type
_entity_poly.pdbx_seq_one_letter_code
_entity_poly.pdbx_strand_id
1 'polypeptide(L)'
;RTAPESSSETPDCQTRINSLKYILSKKQKTRSFQLSARGHWSTWPAFASGQTVLRNHKPCCAPEQRQSSNKQTPLTIPKPRYLEQLESYLRKELQSLDLTKKNSQELKLQPYREIFEFFIDNFKTYKPLLSAIKNEYEVTLAHQKKTIRALEPLKAMVATVSEECTRQILALQEKEKDQINTLKQEKQHLLKFIDNMKEENNSLQTQVEHLQTSVAEEYARYLNEYGARKVLLAKLNDMHHERLEMTRHQVQDVKGEDVVKLTLALKIARQDLTKAQVKLNTTIADYGDVVPRRDFESLEKKYSDLLQEMKTLQKDFDQLHKEYETLLEIHRETAEERDNFCAELQRVQRNCTPRPNWAKCSAVIPGGADRWGCLAEGKTSDQLVDVLLEEIGTGALREINVFPGWGKGDKVPVYLRHEGEVKNKKLTKKDVVNILKDVWREKIALEQQVWKRSSLPEFFLSYLQKKHGDAAAMEWSYTLYENMRLCRSNHVLSSFYDILTGKVGEEQYHGQNQLISNLQKELAACDSSNSGSLTSKHTAVREAFPLKRKESIQELVDASGCKLDSTEDLIDYMSLFKEDEEGNAEPFVAKLRTQYVREKQEYLRQLKDKLGDLTEVNADDLKTAFCTIDPDIDDQTLDTYIGLAYQVRREQPDQEVVPVETALERLLAGDVRRVGPSPREGST
;
A
#
# COMPACT_ATOMS: atom_id res chain seq x y z
N ARG A 1 29.80 -50.26 32.99
CA ARG A 1 28.37 -50.17 32.61
C ARG A 1 28.24 -48.87 31.82
N THR A 2 28.61 -48.96 30.53
CA THR A 2 27.70 -48.99 29.36
C THR A 2 27.28 -47.59 28.94
N ALA A 3 27.87 -47.15 27.83
CA ALA A 3 27.46 -46.03 26.99
C ALA A 3 26.07 -46.31 26.34
N PRO A 4 25.52 -45.39 25.51
CA PRO A 4 26.08 -45.24 24.15
C PRO A 4 26.27 -43.79 23.67
N GLU A 5 27.23 -43.71 22.76
CA GLU A 5 27.49 -42.62 21.82
C GLU A 5 26.36 -42.48 20.79
N SER A 6 26.17 -41.27 20.26
CA SER A 6 25.68 -41.12 18.89
C SER A 6 26.35 -39.92 18.21
N SER A 7 27.21 -40.25 17.27
CA SER A 7 27.85 -39.43 16.25
C SER A 7 26.85 -38.73 15.33
N SER A 8 27.12 -37.47 14.97
CA SER A 8 26.65 -36.89 13.71
C SER A 8 27.75 -36.05 13.07
N GLU A 9 28.42 -36.67 12.11
CA GLU A 9 29.34 -36.02 11.17
C GLU A 9 28.58 -35.04 10.29
N THR A 10 29.10 -33.82 10.20
CA THR A 10 28.67 -32.77 9.25
C THR A 10 29.39 -32.96 7.91
N PRO A 11 28.71 -33.03 6.76
CA PRO A 11 29.37 -32.93 5.48
C PRO A 11 29.47 -31.46 5.04
N ASP A 12 30.71 -31.03 4.89
CA ASP A 12 31.15 -29.85 4.14
C ASP A 12 30.54 -29.85 2.72
N CYS A 13 29.87 -28.76 2.34
CA CYS A 13 29.50 -28.50 0.94
C CYS A 13 29.84 -27.06 0.58
N GLN A 14 31.10 -26.86 0.18
CA GLN A 14 31.56 -25.72 -0.60
C GLN A 14 30.80 -25.64 -1.92
N THR A 15 29.90 -24.68 -2.05
CA THR A 15 29.28 -24.35 -3.34
C THR A 15 30.09 -23.24 -4.00
N ARG A 16 30.97 -23.63 -4.93
CA ARG A 16 31.61 -22.71 -5.89
C ARG A 16 30.54 -22.09 -6.78
N ILE A 17 30.32 -20.79 -6.65
CA ILE A 17 29.54 -19.99 -7.60
C ILE A 17 30.42 -19.76 -8.83
N ASN A 18 30.24 -20.59 -9.86
CA ASN A 18 30.73 -20.27 -11.20
C ASN A 18 29.61 -19.60 -11.99
N SER A 19 29.86 -18.33 -12.27
CA SER A 19 29.13 -17.43 -13.14
C SER A 19 29.12 -17.94 -14.59
N LEU A 20 27.94 -18.27 -15.12
CA LEU A 20 27.72 -18.35 -16.56
C LEU A 20 26.55 -17.45 -16.95
N LYS A 21 26.90 -16.39 -17.67
CA LYS A 21 26.02 -15.44 -18.36
C LYS A 21 25.03 -16.19 -19.24
N TYR A 22 23.74 -16.15 -18.90
CA TYR A 22 22.69 -16.50 -19.86
C TYR A 22 22.55 -15.35 -20.85
N ILE A 23 23.05 -15.57 -22.07
CA ILE A 23 22.74 -14.75 -23.23
C ILE A 23 21.33 -15.16 -23.69
N LEU A 24 20.34 -14.32 -23.41
CA LEU A 24 19.01 -14.39 -23.99
C LEU A 24 19.12 -14.22 -25.51
N SER A 25 18.99 -15.33 -26.24
CA SER A 25 18.91 -15.29 -27.71
C SER A 25 17.53 -14.79 -28.14
N LYS A 26 17.54 -13.78 -29.01
CA LYS A 26 16.37 -13.07 -29.54
C LYS A 26 15.34 -14.05 -30.11
N LYS A 27 14.08 -13.96 -29.63
CA LYS A 27 12.91 -14.56 -30.27
C LYS A 27 12.80 -14.06 -31.71
N GLN A 28 13.12 -14.92 -32.69
CA GLN A 28 12.65 -14.73 -34.06
C GLN A 28 11.15 -15.01 -34.12
N LYS A 29 10.40 -14.06 -34.69
CA LYS A 29 8.99 -14.19 -35.03
C LYS A 29 8.75 -15.47 -35.83
N THR A 30 8.19 -16.49 -35.19
CA THR A 30 7.58 -17.62 -35.90
C THR A 30 6.25 -17.11 -36.46
N ARG A 31 6.17 -17.00 -37.80
CA ARG A 31 4.89 -16.82 -38.49
C ARG A 31 3.95 -17.94 -38.05
N SER A 32 2.74 -17.58 -37.67
CA SER A 32 1.64 -18.50 -37.44
C SER A 32 1.38 -19.32 -38.71
N PHE A 33 1.90 -20.54 -38.73
CA PHE A 33 1.38 -21.57 -39.63
C PHE A 33 0.08 -22.05 -39.01
N GLN A 34 -1.05 -21.66 -39.61
CA GLN A 34 -2.35 -22.28 -39.34
C GLN A 34 -2.21 -23.79 -39.54
N LEU A 35 -2.36 -24.54 -38.45
CA LEU A 35 -2.53 -25.99 -38.49
C LEU A 35 -3.82 -26.29 -39.25
N SER A 36 -3.66 -26.69 -40.51
CA SER A 36 -4.76 -27.23 -41.31
C SER A 36 -5.28 -28.49 -40.62
N ALA A 37 -6.49 -28.39 -40.08
CA ALA A 37 -7.27 -29.52 -39.61
C ALA A 37 -7.54 -30.47 -40.78
N ARG A 38 -7.41 -31.79 -40.53
CA ARG A 38 -7.40 -32.92 -41.48
C ARG A 38 -6.13 -33.03 -42.32
N GLY A 39 -5.27 -33.97 -41.93
CA GLY A 39 -4.29 -34.56 -42.83
C GLY A 39 -5.00 -35.23 -44.01
N HIS A 40 -5.15 -34.51 -45.11
CA HIS A 40 -5.61 -35.07 -46.37
C HIS A 40 -4.48 -35.93 -46.93
N TRP A 41 -4.74 -37.23 -47.11
CA TRP A 41 -3.85 -38.15 -47.83
C TRP A 41 -3.63 -37.58 -49.24
N SER A 42 -2.39 -37.26 -49.58
CA SER A 42 -2.03 -36.73 -50.88
C SER A 42 -2.42 -37.69 -52.01
N THR A 43 -3.07 -37.16 -53.04
CA THR A 43 -3.61 -37.92 -54.17
C THR A 43 -2.47 -38.43 -55.05
N TRP A 44 -2.52 -39.71 -55.38
CA TRP A 44 -1.61 -40.32 -56.35
C TRP A 44 -2.10 -40.01 -57.78
N PRO A 45 -1.22 -39.66 -58.76
CA PRO A 45 0.22 -39.39 -58.66
C PRO A 45 0.54 -37.91 -58.36
N ALA A 46 1.55 -37.64 -57.54
CA ALA A 46 1.89 -36.27 -57.11
C ALA A 46 2.78 -35.47 -58.09
N PHE A 47 3.27 -36.06 -59.19
CA PHE A 47 4.16 -35.38 -60.15
C PHE A 47 3.84 -35.75 -61.61
N ALA A 48 3.04 -34.91 -62.27
CA ALA A 48 2.98 -34.85 -63.73
C ALA A 48 2.89 -33.38 -64.17
N SER A 49 3.88 -32.56 -63.83
CA SER A 49 4.11 -31.24 -64.44
C SER A 49 5.50 -30.70 -64.09
N GLY A 50 6.38 -30.65 -65.09
CA GLY A 50 7.51 -29.72 -65.20
C GLY A 50 8.80 -30.03 -64.43
N GLN A 51 9.84 -30.50 -65.15
CA GLN A 51 11.14 -29.81 -65.13
C GLN A 51 12.07 -30.28 -66.26
N THR A 52 12.25 -29.37 -67.21
CA THR A 52 13.32 -29.25 -68.20
C THR A 52 14.63 -28.84 -67.51
N VAL A 53 15.73 -29.60 -67.68
CA VAL A 53 17.12 -29.08 -67.61
C VAL A 53 18.04 -29.87 -68.56
N LEU A 54 18.43 -29.17 -69.64
CA LEU A 54 19.67 -29.19 -70.44
C LEU A 54 20.61 -30.43 -70.46
N ARG A 55 20.83 -30.97 -71.66
CA ARG A 55 22.20 -31.15 -72.22
C ARG A 55 22.21 -31.09 -73.75
N ASN A 56 23.18 -30.34 -74.27
CA ASN A 56 23.39 -29.94 -75.66
C ASN A 56 23.76 -31.10 -76.58
N HIS A 57 23.32 -31.06 -77.86
CA HIS A 57 24.15 -31.10 -79.09
C HIS A 57 23.25 -31.00 -80.34
N LYS A 58 23.60 -30.09 -81.27
CA LYS A 58 23.11 -29.94 -82.66
C LYS A 58 23.84 -30.97 -83.58
N PRO A 59 23.44 -31.24 -84.86
CA PRO A 59 22.87 -30.28 -85.82
C PRO A 59 21.87 -30.79 -86.92
N CYS A 60 21.37 -29.79 -87.67
CA CYS A 60 20.99 -29.77 -89.10
C CYS A 60 19.51 -29.77 -89.57
N CYS A 61 19.21 -28.67 -90.30
CA CYS A 61 18.31 -28.46 -91.44
C CYS A 61 16.77 -28.35 -91.26
N ALA A 62 16.22 -27.42 -92.05
CA ALA A 62 14.91 -26.76 -91.98
C ALA A 62 13.82 -27.44 -92.83
N PRO A 63 12.71 -26.77 -93.18
CA PRO A 63 11.62 -26.24 -92.35
C PRO A 63 10.29 -26.95 -92.71
N GLU A 64 9.31 -27.06 -91.81
CA GLU A 64 7.91 -27.19 -92.25
C GLU A 64 6.90 -26.79 -91.19
N GLN A 65 5.92 -26.04 -91.68
CA GLN A 65 4.86 -25.33 -91.00
C GLN A 65 3.67 -26.28 -90.84
N ARG A 66 3.21 -26.60 -89.61
CA ARG A 66 1.83 -27.05 -89.38
C ARG A 66 1.25 -26.53 -88.07
N GLN A 67 0.13 -25.84 -88.22
CA GLN A 67 -0.79 -25.42 -87.18
C GLN A 67 -1.63 -26.59 -86.63
N SER A 68 -2.12 -26.35 -85.41
CA SER A 68 -3.41 -26.76 -84.83
C SER A 68 -3.56 -28.13 -84.15
N SER A 69 -3.85 -28.01 -82.85
CA SER A 69 -4.84 -28.76 -82.07
C SER A 69 -4.88 -30.28 -82.13
N ASN A 70 -4.54 -30.93 -81.02
CA ASN A 70 -5.47 -31.87 -80.38
C ASN A 70 -5.05 -32.26 -78.95
N LYS A 71 -5.97 -32.01 -78.00
CA LYS A 71 -6.28 -32.78 -76.78
C LYS A 71 -5.14 -33.62 -76.16
N GLN A 72 -4.51 -33.09 -75.12
CA GLN A 72 -3.75 -33.90 -74.17
C GLN A 72 -4.72 -34.74 -73.32
N THR A 73 -4.71 -36.04 -73.52
CA THR A 73 -5.29 -37.05 -72.61
C THR A 73 -4.35 -37.21 -71.41
N PRO A 74 -4.82 -37.08 -70.15
CA PRO A 74 -3.97 -37.33 -69.00
C PRO A 74 -3.73 -38.84 -68.86
N LEU A 75 -2.47 -39.25 -69.02
CA LEU A 75 -1.99 -40.58 -68.66
C LEU A 75 -2.24 -40.81 -67.16
N THR A 76 -3.23 -41.65 -66.84
CA THR A 76 -3.52 -42.08 -65.48
C THR A 76 -2.48 -43.11 -65.07
N ILE A 77 -1.48 -42.72 -64.28
CA ILE A 77 -0.49 -43.66 -63.76
C ILE A 77 -1.18 -44.49 -62.66
N PRO A 78 -1.31 -45.83 -62.80
CA PRO A 78 -1.93 -46.66 -61.79
C PRO A 78 -1.09 -46.66 -60.51
N LYS A 79 -1.78 -46.54 -59.37
CA LYS A 79 -1.14 -46.52 -58.05
C LYS A 79 -0.43 -47.86 -57.78
N PRO A 80 0.79 -47.86 -57.20
CA PRO A 80 1.49 -49.10 -56.87
C PRO A 80 0.69 -49.95 -55.87
N ARG A 81 0.45 -51.23 -56.21
CA ARG A 81 -0.31 -52.18 -55.37
C ARG A 81 0.24 -52.30 -53.94
N TYR A 82 1.56 -52.18 -53.77
CA TYR A 82 2.19 -52.24 -52.45
C TYR A 82 1.82 -51.04 -51.55
N LEU A 83 1.68 -49.84 -52.13
CA LEU A 83 1.26 -48.64 -51.41
C LEU A 83 -0.22 -48.74 -50.99
N GLU A 84 -1.07 -49.32 -51.84
CA GLU A 84 -2.48 -49.58 -51.50
C GLU A 84 -2.62 -50.58 -50.35
N GLN A 85 -1.77 -51.62 -50.31
CA GLN A 85 -1.74 -52.59 -49.23
C GLN A 85 -1.35 -51.93 -47.90
N LEU A 86 -0.28 -51.12 -47.88
CA LEU A 86 0.15 -50.39 -46.67
C LEU A 86 -0.93 -49.41 -46.17
N GLU A 87 -1.56 -48.64 -47.05
CA GLU A 87 -2.63 -47.73 -46.65
C GLU A 87 -3.88 -48.46 -46.12
N SER A 88 -4.19 -49.63 -46.68
CA SER A 88 -5.31 -50.45 -46.21
C SER A 88 -5.03 -51.05 -44.83
N TYR A 89 -3.79 -51.46 -44.56
CA TYR A 89 -3.33 -51.93 -43.25
C TYR A 89 -3.43 -50.80 -42.21
N LEU A 90 -2.93 -49.61 -42.55
CA LEU A 90 -3.01 -48.44 -41.64
C LEU A 90 -4.44 -48.10 -41.25
N ARG A 91 -5.35 -48.09 -42.22
CA ARG A 91 -6.75 -47.73 -41.97
C ARG A 91 -7.43 -48.74 -41.06
N LYS A 92 -7.14 -50.03 -41.21
CA LYS A 92 -7.67 -51.10 -40.35
C LYS A 92 -7.12 -50.99 -38.93
N GLU A 93 -5.81 -50.83 -38.78
CA GLU A 93 -5.17 -50.70 -37.47
C GLU A 93 -5.63 -49.44 -36.73
N LEU A 94 -5.70 -48.28 -37.41
CA LEU A 94 -6.19 -47.04 -36.78
C LEU A 94 -7.68 -47.09 -36.40
N GLN A 95 -8.51 -47.87 -37.10
CA GLN A 95 -9.92 -48.07 -36.77
C GLN A 95 -10.12 -49.01 -35.57
N SER A 96 -9.12 -49.85 -35.26
CA SER A 96 -9.16 -50.78 -34.12
C SER A 96 -8.74 -50.16 -32.78
N LEU A 97 -8.17 -48.95 -32.79
CA LEU A 97 -7.68 -48.27 -31.60
C LEU A 97 -8.78 -47.50 -30.86
N ASP A 98 -8.84 -47.67 -29.53
CA ASP A 98 -9.74 -46.94 -28.65
C ASP A 98 -9.23 -45.51 -28.36
N LEU A 99 -9.89 -44.53 -28.97
CA LEU A 99 -9.51 -43.11 -28.92
C LEU A 99 -9.93 -42.38 -27.64
N THR A 100 -10.64 -43.05 -26.73
CA THR A 100 -11.20 -42.44 -25.50
C THR A 100 -10.17 -42.30 -24.36
N LYS A 101 -9.02 -42.98 -24.46
CA LYS A 101 -7.96 -42.93 -23.43
C LYS A 101 -7.08 -41.68 -23.55
N LYS A 102 -6.62 -41.17 -22.40
CA LYS A 102 -5.72 -40.00 -22.26
C LYS A 102 -4.42 -40.08 -23.08
N ASN A 103 -4.03 -41.28 -23.54
CA ASN A 103 -2.84 -41.56 -24.35
C ASN A 103 -3.15 -41.84 -25.83
N SER A 104 -4.32 -41.42 -26.34
CA SER A 104 -4.78 -41.72 -27.70
C SER A 104 -3.81 -41.27 -28.80
N GLN A 105 -3.06 -40.19 -28.58
CA GLN A 105 -2.03 -39.71 -29.50
C GLN A 105 -0.81 -40.65 -29.58
N GLU A 106 -0.39 -41.25 -28.46
CA GLU A 106 0.74 -42.18 -28.41
C GLU A 106 0.38 -43.54 -29.00
N LEU A 107 -0.86 -44.00 -28.78
CA LEU A 107 -1.36 -45.26 -29.32
C LEU A 107 -1.42 -45.23 -30.86
N LYS A 108 -1.74 -44.07 -31.44
CA LYS A 108 -1.72 -43.88 -32.90
C LYS A 108 -0.33 -44.05 -33.51
N LEU A 109 0.74 -43.72 -32.79
CA LEU A 109 2.10 -43.77 -33.34
C LEU A 109 2.55 -45.20 -33.68
N GLN A 110 1.98 -46.22 -33.02
CA GLN A 110 2.39 -47.61 -33.21
C GLN A 110 2.07 -48.15 -34.62
N PRO A 111 0.83 -48.03 -35.15
CA PRO A 111 0.53 -48.36 -36.55
C PRO A 111 1.38 -47.62 -37.58
N TYR A 112 1.67 -46.32 -37.35
CA TYR A 112 2.53 -45.54 -38.24
C TYR A 112 3.99 -46.02 -38.21
N ARG A 113 4.49 -46.45 -37.05
CA ARG A 113 5.84 -46.98 -36.86
C ARG A 113 6.03 -48.31 -37.58
N GLU A 114 5.04 -49.19 -37.50
CA GLU A 114 5.03 -50.50 -38.18
C GLU A 114 5.02 -50.33 -39.70
N ILE A 115 4.19 -49.42 -40.22
CA ILE A 115 4.14 -49.15 -41.67
C ILE A 115 5.41 -48.48 -42.17
N PHE A 116 6.00 -47.61 -41.36
CA PHE A 116 7.28 -47.01 -41.72
C PHE A 116 8.40 -48.07 -41.74
N GLU A 117 8.37 -49.07 -40.85
CA GLU A 117 9.30 -50.20 -40.89
C GLU A 117 9.11 -51.05 -42.15
N PHE A 118 7.86 -51.45 -42.45
CA PHE A 118 7.55 -52.18 -43.68
C PHE A 118 7.95 -51.40 -44.93
N PHE A 119 7.76 -50.08 -44.94
CA PHE A 119 8.19 -49.21 -46.02
C PHE A 119 9.71 -49.18 -46.17
N ILE A 120 10.46 -49.03 -45.08
CA ILE A 120 11.93 -49.02 -45.08
C ILE A 120 12.50 -50.36 -45.55
N ASP A 121 11.91 -51.48 -45.12
CA ASP A 121 12.35 -52.83 -45.48
C ASP A 121 12.33 -53.11 -47.00
N ASN A 122 11.48 -52.41 -47.75
CA ASN A 122 11.37 -52.55 -49.19
C ASN A 122 12.44 -51.75 -49.98
N PHE A 123 13.13 -50.80 -49.34
CA PHE A 123 14.24 -50.10 -49.98
C PHE A 123 15.55 -50.84 -49.77
N LYS A 124 16.21 -51.26 -50.86
CA LYS A 124 17.51 -51.96 -50.75
C LYS A 124 18.69 -51.01 -50.56
N THR A 125 18.65 -49.83 -51.20
CA THR A 125 19.79 -48.89 -51.25
C THR A 125 19.76 -47.83 -50.13
N TYR A 126 18.56 -47.35 -49.77
CA TYR A 126 18.38 -46.23 -48.82
C TYR A 126 18.00 -46.67 -47.40
N LYS A 127 17.84 -47.98 -47.16
CA LYS A 127 17.44 -48.54 -45.86
C LYS A 127 18.33 -48.11 -44.69
N PRO A 128 19.68 -48.15 -44.79
CA PRO A 128 20.53 -47.74 -43.66
C PRO A 128 20.27 -46.30 -43.20
N LEU A 129 20.03 -45.37 -44.14
CA LEU A 129 19.76 -43.96 -43.84
C LEU A 129 18.37 -43.78 -43.22
N LEU A 130 17.34 -44.41 -43.78
CA LEU A 130 15.98 -44.28 -43.27
C LEU A 130 15.82 -44.95 -41.89
N SER A 131 16.47 -46.09 -41.66
CA SER A 131 16.53 -46.74 -40.35
C SER A 131 17.28 -45.88 -39.33
N ALA A 132 18.36 -45.21 -39.71
CA ALA A 132 19.08 -44.29 -38.83
C ALA A 132 18.20 -43.09 -38.42
N ILE A 133 17.49 -42.48 -39.38
CA ILE A 133 16.55 -41.39 -39.12
C ILE A 133 15.43 -41.87 -38.17
N LYS A 134 14.83 -43.03 -38.45
CA LYS A 134 13.79 -43.63 -37.58
C LYS A 134 14.31 -43.83 -36.16
N ASN A 135 15.51 -44.40 -36.01
CA ASN A 135 16.10 -44.69 -34.72
C ASN A 135 16.31 -43.42 -33.87
N GLU A 136 16.81 -42.32 -34.47
CA GLU A 136 16.98 -41.04 -33.75
C GLU A 136 15.65 -40.49 -33.19
N TYR A 137 14.57 -40.54 -33.97
CA TYR A 137 13.25 -40.14 -33.49
C TYR A 137 12.73 -41.06 -32.39
N GLU A 138 12.95 -42.38 -32.52
CA GLU A 138 12.53 -43.35 -31.51
C GLU A 138 13.27 -43.18 -30.18
N VAL A 139 14.59 -42.95 -30.22
CA VAL A 139 15.42 -42.64 -29.05
C VAL A 139 14.97 -41.35 -28.40
N THR A 140 14.69 -40.31 -29.19
CA THR A 140 14.22 -39.01 -28.68
C THR A 140 12.84 -39.13 -28.00
N LEU A 141 11.91 -39.86 -28.61
CA LEU A 141 10.58 -40.11 -28.01
C LEU A 141 10.69 -40.92 -26.72
N ALA A 142 11.58 -41.92 -26.67
CA ALA A 142 11.82 -42.70 -25.45
C ALA A 142 12.40 -41.82 -24.32
N HIS A 143 13.35 -40.93 -24.67
CA HIS A 143 13.90 -39.95 -23.73
C HIS A 143 12.82 -39.03 -23.17
N GLN A 144 11.97 -38.45 -24.03
CA GLN A 144 10.87 -37.58 -23.60
C GLN A 144 9.88 -38.30 -22.68
N LYS A 145 9.51 -39.55 -22.99
CA LYS A 145 8.65 -40.37 -22.13
C LYS A 145 9.27 -40.61 -20.75
N LYS A 146 10.58 -40.85 -20.70
CA LYS A 146 11.32 -41.01 -19.43
C LYS A 146 11.30 -39.71 -18.60
N THR A 147 11.51 -38.57 -19.26
CA THR A 147 11.46 -37.25 -18.60
C THR A 147 10.06 -36.93 -18.07
N ILE A 148 9.00 -37.21 -18.84
CA ILE A 148 7.61 -37.02 -18.37
C ILE A 148 7.34 -37.86 -17.12
N ARG A 149 7.69 -39.16 -17.14
CA ARG A 149 7.52 -40.04 -15.97
C ARG A 149 8.29 -39.58 -14.74
N ALA A 150 9.47 -38.99 -14.92
CA ALA A 150 10.25 -38.43 -13.82
C ALA A 150 9.62 -37.17 -13.21
N LEU A 151 8.83 -36.42 -13.98
CA LEU A 151 8.15 -35.21 -13.53
C LEU A 151 6.81 -35.48 -12.83
N GLU A 152 6.17 -36.63 -13.06
CA GLU A 152 4.89 -36.98 -12.42
C GLU A 152 4.93 -36.97 -10.87
N PRO A 153 5.93 -37.57 -10.20
CA PRO A 153 6.06 -37.50 -8.75
C PRO A 153 6.22 -36.07 -8.23
N LEU A 154 6.92 -35.20 -8.98
CA LEU A 154 7.12 -33.81 -8.62
C LEU A 154 5.79 -33.04 -8.66
N LYS A 155 4.95 -33.28 -9.67
CA LYS A 155 3.59 -32.71 -9.73
C LYS A 155 2.74 -33.15 -8.55
N ALA A 156 2.81 -34.43 -8.19
CA ALA A 156 2.07 -34.96 -7.03
C ALA A 156 2.54 -34.31 -5.72
N MET A 157 3.85 -34.16 -5.54
CA MET A 157 4.42 -33.50 -4.36
C MET A 157 4.01 -32.03 -4.27
N VAL A 158 4.04 -31.29 -5.39
CA VAL A 158 3.56 -29.89 -5.43
C VAL A 158 2.08 -29.80 -5.07
N ALA A 159 1.24 -30.71 -5.56
CA ALA A 159 -0.18 -30.76 -5.19
C ALA A 159 -0.35 -30.99 -3.68
N THR A 160 0.38 -31.95 -3.10
CA THR A 160 0.30 -32.22 -1.65
C THR A 160 0.78 -31.05 -0.79
N VAL A 161 1.87 -30.38 -1.19
CA VAL A 161 2.37 -29.20 -0.47
C VAL A 161 1.38 -28.04 -0.60
N SER A 162 0.76 -27.86 -1.77
CA SER A 162 -0.26 -26.82 -1.96
C SER A 162 -1.49 -27.07 -1.07
N GLU A 163 -1.92 -28.33 -0.91
CA GLU A 163 -3.03 -28.71 -0.04
C GLU A 163 -2.70 -28.55 1.45
N GLU A 164 -1.46 -28.79 1.83
CA GLU A 164 -1.00 -28.53 3.20
C GLU A 164 -0.96 -27.02 3.50
N CYS A 165 -0.46 -26.20 2.57
CA CYS A 165 -0.48 -24.75 2.72
C CYS A 165 -1.91 -24.20 2.82
N THR A 166 -2.84 -24.67 1.99
CA THR A 166 -4.24 -24.23 2.09
C THR A 166 -4.87 -24.63 3.42
N ARG A 167 -4.57 -25.84 3.94
CA ARG A 167 -5.01 -26.29 5.26
C ARG A 167 -4.47 -25.39 6.39
N GLN A 168 -3.20 -25.00 6.33
CA GLN A 168 -2.60 -24.09 7.30
C GLN A 168 -3.22 -22.70 7.27
N ILE A 169 -3.50 -22.16 6.08
CA ILE A 169 -4.18 -20.87 5.91
C ILE A 169 -5.57 -20.91 6.56
N LEU A 170 -6.35 -21.96 6.29
CA LEU A 170 -7.69 -22.12 6.89
C LEU A 170 -7.64 -22.24 8.42
N ALA A 171 -6.66 -22.97 8.96
CA ALA A 171 -6.49 -23.09 10.42
C ALA A 171 -6.15 -21.75 11.08
N LEU A 172 -5.31 -20.92 10.43
CA LEU A 172 -5.00 -19.58 10.90
C LEU A 172 -6.22 -18.65 10.85
N GLN A 173 -7.02 -18.73 9.78
CA GLN A 173 -8.25 -17.94 9.64
C GLN A 173 -9.29 -18.28 10.71
N GLU A 174 -9.47 -19.56 11.06
CA GLU A 174 -10.37 -19.96 12.14
C GLU A 174 -9.88 -19.42 13.50
N LYS A 175 -8.58 -19.52 13.77
CA LYS A 175 -7.97 -19.00 15.00
C LYS A 175 -8.14 -17.47 15.11
N GLU A 176 -7.96 -16.74 14.01
CA GLU A 176 -8.16 -15.29 13.97
C GLU A 176 -9.63 -14.94 14.26
N LYS A 177 -10.58 -15.68 13.67
CA LYS A 177 -12.01 -15.50 13.89
C LYS A 177 -12.40 -15.72 15.36
N ASP A 178 -11.84 -16.74 16.00
CA ASP A 178 -12.06 -17.01 17.43
C ASP A 178 -11.50 -15.89 18.32
N GLN A 179 -10.31 -15.37 17.99
CA GLN A 179 -9.73 -14.20 18.68
C GLN A 179 -10.59 -12.95 18.50
N ILE A 180 -11.06 -12.67 17.29
CA ILE A 180 -11.96 -11.55 17.01
C ILE A 180 -13.26 -11.67 17.81
N ASN A 181 -13.82 -12.88 17.93
CA ASN A 181 -15.04 -13.10 18.70
C ASN A 181 -14.81 -12.89 20.20
N THR A 182 -13.68 -13.36 20.73
CA THR A 182 -13.30 -13.17 22.14
C THR A 182 -13.13 -11.67 22.45
N LEU A 183 -12.39 -10.94 21.61
CA LEU A 183 -12.20 -9.50 21.76
C LEU A 183 -13.52 -8.71 21.64
N LYS A 184 -14.45 -9.16 20.78
CA LYS A 184 -15.79 -8.56 20.70
C LYS A 184 -16.60 -8.76 21.99
N GLN A 185 -16.51 -9.94 22.62
CA GLN A 185 -17.18 -10.20 23.89
C GLN A 185 -16.58 -9.35 25.02
N GLU A 186 -15.26 -9.26 25.10
CA GLU A 186 -14.57 -8.40 26.07
C GLU A 186 -14.93 -6.93 25.90
N LYS A 187 -14.92 -6.43 24.65
CA LYS A 187 -15.37 -5.06 24.34
C LYS A 187 -16.80 -4.82 24.85
N GLN A 188 -17.71 -5.76 24.63
CA GLN A 188 -19.09 -5.62 25.08
C GLN A 188 -19.19 -5.65 26.61
N HIS A 189 -18.38 -6.47 27.28
CA HIS A 189 -18.30 -6.50 28.74
C HIS A 189 -17.78 -5.17 29.30
N LEU A 190 -16.69 -4.64 28.74
CA LEU A 190 -16.11 -3.36 29.16
C LEU A 190 -17.08 -2.19 28.94
N LEU A 191 -17.84 -2.18 27.85
CA LEU A 191 -18.87 -1.16 27.63
C LEU A 191 -19.95 -1.18 28.71
N LYS A 192 -20.46 -2.38 29.06
CA LYS A 192 -21.43 -2.53 30.16
C LYS A 192 -20.85 -2.06 31.50
N PHE A 193 -19.58 -2.35 31.75
CA PHE A 193 -18.91 -1.89 32.96
C PHE A 193 -18.79 -0.37 33.02
N ILE A 194 -18.43 0.28 31.90
CA ILE A 194 -18.39 1.74 31.79
C ILE A 194 -19.77 2.35 32.04
N ASP A 195 -20.83 1.75 31.49
CA ASP A 195 -22.19 2.25 31.67
C ASP A 195 -22.63 2.14 33.14
N ASN A 196 -22.36 1.02 33.80
CA ASN A 196 -22.61 0.86 35.24
C ASN A 196 -21.86 1.91 36.07
N MET A 197 -20.56 2.10 35.82
CA MET A 197 -19.76 3.11 36.53
C MET A 197 -20.28 4.54 36.33
N LYS A 198 -20.80 4.85 35.13
CA LYS A 198 -21.43 6.15 34.86
C LYS A 198 -22.74 6.30 35.63
N GLU A 199 -23.56 5.26 35.70
CA GLU A 199 -24.80 5.28 36.49
C GLU A 199 -24.52 5.48 37.99
N GLU A 200 -23.52 4.79 38.53
CA GLU A 200 -23.07 4.98 39.92
C GLU A 200 -22.57 6.41 40.16
N ASN A 201 -21.76 6.95 39.26
CA ASN A 201 -21.26 8.31 39.38
C ASN A 201 -22.40 9.35 39.34
N ASN A 202 -23.39 9.16 38.47
CA ASN A 202 -24.58 10.02 38.42
C ASN A 202 -25.42 9.92 39.71
N SER A 203 -25.55 8.72 40.29
CA SER A 203 -26.23 8.52 41.57
C SER A 203 -25.50 9.23 42.71
N LEU A 204 -24.19 9.07 42.80
CA LEU A 204 -23.37 9.74 43.81
C LEU A 204 -23.41 11.26 43.65
N GLN A 205 -23.36 11.76 42.43
CA GLN A 205 -23.49 13.19 42.14
C GLN A 205 -24.83 13.75 42.64
N THR A 206 -25.93 13.02 42.42
CA THR A 206 -27.26 13.41 42.92
C THR A 206 -27.31 13.43 44.45
N GLN A 207 -26.65 12.46 45.12
CA GLN A 207 -26.53 12.45 46.58
C GLN A 207 -25.71 13.64 47.10
N VAL A 208 -24.61 13.99 46.42
CA VAL A 208 -23.79 15.16 46.76
C VAL A 208 -24.61 16.45 46.64
N GLU A 209 -25.36 16.62 45.56
CA GLU A 209 -26.23 17.79 45.36
C GLU A 209 -27.32 17.90 46.43
N HIS A 210 -27.94 16.77 46.80
CA HIS A 210 -28.88 16.72 47.91
C HIS A 210 -28.24 17.12 49.24
N LEU A 211 -27.06 16.58 49.56
CA LEU A 211 -26.33 16.92 50.78
C LEU A 211 -25.91 18.39 50.82
N GLN A 212 -25.44 18.95 49.70
CA GLN A 212 -25.12 20.37 49.60
C GLN A 212 -26.35 21.25 49.87
N THR A 213 -27.51 20.87 49.32
CA THR A 213 -28.78 21.58 49.56
C THR A 213 -29.19 21.50 51.02
N SER A 214 -29.16 20.30 51.63
CA SER A 214 -29.47 20.10 53.03
C SER A 214 -28.54 20.88 53.97
N VAL A 215 -27.24 20.92 53.67
CA VAL A 215 -26.27 21.72 54.42
C VAL A 215 -26.59 23.21 54.30
N ALA A 216 -26.91 23.70 53.09
CA ALA A 216 -27.29 25.09 52.89
C ALA A 216 -28.57 25.47 53.68
N GLU A 217 -29.56 24.58 53.72
CA GLU A 217 -30.77 24.76 54.52
C GLU A 217 -30.46 24.83 56.03
N GLU A 218 -29.61 23.95 56.55
CA GLU A 218 -29.19 23.97 57.95
C GLU A 218 -28.39 25.23 58.29
N TYR A 219 -27.50 25.68 57.40
CA TYR A 219 -26.81 26.96 57.57
C TYR A 219 -27.79 28.15 57.62
N ALA A 220 -28.83 28.15 56.78
CA ALA A 220 -29.86 29.18 56.80
C ALA A 220 -30.66 29.15 58.12
N ARG A 221 -31.02 27.96 58.62
CA ARG A 221 -31.67 27.78 59.93
C ARG A 221 -30.79 28.32 61.06
N TYR A 222 -29.50 27.98 61.06
CA TYR A 222 -28.54 28.47 62.04
C TYR A 222 -28.45 30.00 62.05
N LEU A 223 -28.38 30.64 60.88
CA LEU A 223 -28.33 32.11 60.78
C LEU A 223 -29.61 32.76 61.32
N ASN A 224 -30.77 32.18 61.01
CA ASN A 224 -32.06 32.65 61.53
C ASN A 224 -32.12 32.51 63.07
N GLU A 225 -31.71 31.38 63.63
CA GLU A 225 -31.61 31.19 65.08
C GLU A 225 -30.62 32.17 65.72
N TYR A 226 -29.44 32.33 65.14
CA TYR A 226 -28.42 33.27 65.63
C TYR A 226 -28.96 34.71 65.64
N GLY A 227 -29.65 35.12 64.58
CA GLY A 227 -30.34 36.40 64.50
C GLY A 227 -31.39 36.56 65.60
N ALA A 228 -32.25 35.57 65.81
CA ALA A 228 -33.25 35.57 66.87
C ALA A 228 -32.62 35.64 68.27
N ARG A 229 -31.55 34.89 68.53
CA ARG A 229 -30.79 34.93 69.80
C ARG A 229 -30.19 36.30 70.04
N LYS A 230 -29.62 36.94 69.02
CA LYS A 230 -29.06 38.30 69.14
C LYS A 230 -30.13 39.32 69.53
N VAL A 231 -31.32 39.23 68.93
CA VAL A 231 -32.47 40.09 69.27
C VAL A 231 -32.96 39.82 70.70
N LEU A 232 -33.08 38.54 71.10
CA LEU A 232 -33.47 38.17 72.45
C LEU A 232 -32.46 38.66 73.50
N LEU A 233 -31.16 38.52 73.24
CA LEU A 233 -30.10 39.02 74.12
C LEU A 233 -30.14 40.53 74.27
N ALA A 234 -30.39 41.27 73.18
CA ALA A 234 -30.59 42.72 73.25
C ALA A 234 -31.79 43.05 74.16
N LYS A 235 -32.94 42.41 73.94
CA LYS A 235 -34.13 42.60 74.77
C LYS A 235 -33.93 42.19 76.23
N LEU A 236 -33.16 41.14 76.49
CA LEU A 236 -32.87 40.67 77.84
C LEU A 236 -31.93 41.63 78.56
N ASN A 237 -30.95 42.21 77.85
CA ASN A 237 -30.14 43.31 78.39
C ASN A 237 -31.00 44.55 78.69
N ASP A 238 -31.91 44.93 77.79
CA ASP A 238 -32.84 46.04 78.03
C ASP A 238 -33.70 45.79 79.27
N MET A 239 -34.32 44.60 79.36
CA MET A 239 -35.06 44.19 80.56
C MET A 239 -34.17 44.08 81.80
N HIS A 240 -32.89 43.72 81.68
CA HIS A 240 -31.98 43.68 82.81
C HIS A 240 -31.64 45.09 83.29
N HIS A 241 -31.49 46.05 82.37
CA HIS A 241 -31.39 47.47 82.71
C HIS A 241 -32.67 47.93 83.42
N GLU A 242 -33.85 47.65 82.89
CA GLU A 242 -35.14 47.93 83.55
C GLU A 242 -35.28 47.24 84.92
N ARG A 243 -34.78 46.02 85.05
CA ARG A 243 -34.83 45.27 86.30
C ARG A 243 -33.78 45.75 87.29
N LEU A 244 -32.61 46.23 86.88
CA LEU A 244 -31.65 46.91 87.76
C LEU A 244 -32.24 48.22 88.29
N GLU A 245 -33.02 48.92 87.47
CA GLU A 245 -33.84 50.06 87.91
C GLU A 245 -34.94 49.63 88.91
N MET A 246 -35.60 48.48 88.69
CA MET A 246 -36.61 47.92 89.60
C MET A 246 -36.03 47.26 90.86
N THR A 247 -34.83 46.67 90.83
CA THR A 247 -34.19 45.95 91.96
C THR A 247 -33.51 46.93 92.93
N ARG A 248 -33.47 48.23 92.60
CA ARG A 248 -33.39 49.30 93.60
C ARG A 248 -34.63 49.35 94.51
N HIS A 249 -35.72 48.68 94.15
CA HIS A 249 -36.95 48.56 94.93
C HIS A 249 -37.24 47.07 95.24
N GLN A 250 -37.00 46.72 96.50
CA GLN A 250 -37.45 45.50 97.20
C GLN A 250 -36.72 44.17 96.94
N VAL A 251 -35.94 43.83 97.97
CA VAL A 251 -35.60 42.48 98.45
C VAL A 251 -36.80 41.94 99.25
N GLN A 252 -37.13 40.65 99.16
CA GLN A 252 -37.01 39.69 100.29
C GLN A 252 -37.97 38.48 100.23
N ASP A 253 -37.38 37.32 100.60
CA ASP A 253 -37.90 36.10 101.26
C ASP A 253 -39.08 35.30 100.66
N VAL A 254 -39.08 33.96 100.49
CA VAL A 254 -38.58 32.76 101.22
C VAL A 254 -39.70 32.00 101.96
N LYS A 255 -39.75 30.70 101.63
CA LYS A 255 -40.23 29.50 102.37
C LYS A 255 -41.73 29.26 102.64
N GLY A 256 -42.06 27.98 102.49
CA GLY A 256 -43.20 27.30 103.11
C GLY A 256 -43.77 26.21 102.19
N GLU A 257 -43.33 24.96 102.31
CA GLU A 257 -43.97 23.86 101.59
C GLU A 257 -45.23 23.40 102.33
N ASP A 258 -46.35 23.66 101.66
CA ASP A 258 -47.73 23.50 102.08
C ASP A 258 -48.17 22.03 102.04
N VAL A 259 -49.03 21.60 102.97
CA VAL A 259 -49.68 20.27 103.00
C VAL A 259 -50.40 19.97 101.68
N VAL A 260 -50.81 21.01 100.96
CA VAL A 260 -51.37 20.97 99.59
C VAL A 260 -50.36 20.44 98.56
N LYS A 261 -49.05 20.69 98.71
CA LYS A 261 -48.01 20.16 97.80
C LYS A 261 -47.88 18.65 97.95
N LEU A 262 -48.05 18.12 99.15
CA LEU A 262 -48.01 16.69 99.43
C LEU A 262 -49.23 15.95 98.86
N THR A 263 -50.43 16.53 98.94
CA THR A 263 -51.62 15.98 98.26
C THR A 263 -51.52 16.06 96.74
N LEU A 264 -50.93 17.12 96.21
CA LEU A 264 -50.63 17.24 94.78
C LEU A 264 -49.60 16.19 94.34
N ALA A 265 -48.53 15.97 95.11
CA ALA A 265 -47.54 14.94 94.84
C ALA A 265 -48.14 13.52 94.85
N LEU A 266 -49.04 13.23 95.79
CA LEU A 266 -49.75 11.94 95.83
C LEU A 266 -50.65 11.73 94.60
N LYS A 267 -51.34 12.79 94.15
CA LYS A 267 -52.15 12.75 92.93
C LYS A 267 -51.30 12.55 91.68
N ILE A 268 -50.15 13.21 91.61
CA ILE A 268 -49.17 13.04 90.53
C ILE A 268 -48.62 11.60 90.53
N ALA A 269 -48.24 11.06 91.70
CA ALA A 269 -47.74 9.68 91.81
C ALA A 269 -48.77 8.64 91.34
N ARG A 270 -50.06 8.84 91.65
CA ARG A 270 -51.14 7.96 91.15
C ARG A 270 -51.32 8.10 89.64
N GLN A 271 -51.20 9.31 89.10
CA GLN A 271 -51.33 9.57 87.67
C GLN A 271 -50.14 8.98 86.89
N ASP A 272 -48.95 9.03 87.46
CA ASP A 272 -47.74 8.46 86.87
C ASP A 272 -47.76 6.93 86.94
N LEU A 273 -48.33 6.32 87.99
CA LEU A 273 -48.60 4.88 88.03
C LEU A 273 -49.51 4.47 86.87
N THR A 274 -50.62 5.19 86.64
CA THR A 274 -51.53 4.89 85.53
C THR A 274 -50.84 5.07 84.18
N LYS A 275 -50.01 6.12 84.00
CA LYS A 275 -49.22 6.30 82.78
C LYS A 275 -48.21 5.16 82.58
N ALA A 276 -47.57 4.69 83.64
CA ALA A 276 -46.63 3.57 83.57
C ALA A 276 -47.35 2.27 83.20
N GLN A 277 -48.54 2.01 83.75
CA GLN A 277 -49.35 0.85 83.38
C GLN A 277 -49.86 0.91 81.94
N VAL A 278 -50.27 2.08 81.45
CA VAL A 278 -50.62 2.25 80.03
C VAL A 278 -49.41 2.00 79.15
N LYS A 279 -48.24 2.60 79.45
CA LYS A 279 -47.01 2.33 78.71
C LYS A 279 -46.63 0.86 78.72
N LEU A 280 -46.76 0.19 79.86
CA LEU A 280 -46.50 -1.25 79.97
C LEU A 280 -47.43 -2.05 79.06
N ASN A 281 -48.72 -1.74 79.06
CA ASN A 281 -49.70 -2.39 78.18
C ASN A 281 -49.43 -2.08 76.70
N THR A 282 -49.03 -0.85 76.36
CA THR A 282 -48.59 -0.48 75.01
C THR A 282 -47.35 -1.28 74.61
N THR A 283 -46.33 -1.36 75.46
CA THR A 283 -45.16 -2.20 75.19
C THR A 283 -45.53 -3.68 75.09
N ILE A 284 -46.46 -4.20 75.90
CA ILE A 284 -46.88 -5.61 75.77
C ILE A 284 -47.58 -5.85 74.43
N ALA A 285 -48.38 -4.89 73.95
CA ALA A 285 -49.04 -4.97 72.65
C ALA A 285 -48.05 -4.83 71.47
N ASP A 286 -47.09 -3.91 71.57
CA ASP A 286 -46.04 -3.69 70.55
C ASP A 286 -45.11 -4.91 70.41
N TYR A 287 -44.91 -5.67 71.50
CA TYR A 287 -44.09 -6.89 71.51
C TYR A 287 -44.92 -8.16 71.18
N GLY A 288 -46.20 -8.01 70.79
CA GLY A 288 -47.00 -9.12 70.26
C GLY A 288 -46.62 -9.53 68.83
N ASP A 289 -45.92 -8.66 68.10
CA ASP A 289 -45.56 -8.81 66.68
C ASP A 289 -44.04 -9.03 66.49
N VAL A 290 -43.45 -9.91 67.32
CA VAL A 290 -42.05 -10.31 67.18
C VAL A 290 -41.94 -11.42 66.15
N VAL A 291 -40.96 -11.30 65.24
CA VAL A 291 -40.65 -12.28 64.18
C VAL A 291 -40.72 -13.71 64.73
N PRO A 292 -41.60 -14.58 64.21
CA PRO A 292 -41.71 -15.96 64.64
C PRO A 292 -40.32 -16.62 64.62
N ARG A 293 -39.97 -17.34 65.68
CA ARG A 293 -38.65 -17.98 65.84
C ARG A 293 -38.22 -18.80 64.61
N ARG A 294 -39.18 -19.40 63.90
CA ARG A 294 -38.97 -20.11 62.64
C ARG A 294 -38.42 -19.19 61.53
N ASP A 295 -38.95 -17.99 61.40
CA ASP A 295 -38.53 -17.04 60.36
C ASP A 295 -37.15 -16.48 60.69
N PHE A 296 -36.86 -16.23 61.98
CA PHE A 296 -35.52 -15.86 62.45
C PHE A 296 -34.49 -16.97 62.17
N GLU A 297 -34.77 -18.22 62.55
CA GLU A 297 -33.89 -19.36 62.29
C GLU A 297 -33.71 -19.60 60.77
N SER A 298 -34.76 -19.37 59.97
CA SER A 298 -34.66 -19.45 58.50
C SER A 298 -33.78 -18.35 57.90
N LEU A 299 -33.84 -17.15 58.46
CA LEU A 299 -33.06 -16.00 58.03
C LEU A 299 -31.60 -16.14 58.45
N GLU A 300 -31.35 -16.64 59.66
CA GLU A 300 -30.01 -16.95 60.18
C GLU A 300 -29.33 -18.05 59.35
N LYS A 301 -30.09 -19.07 58.93
CA LYS A 301 -29.58 -20.09 58.00
C LYS A 301 -29.23 -19.48 56.65
N LYS A 302 -30.12 -18.69 56.04
CA LYS A 302 -29.84 -18.00 54.76
C LYS A 302 -28.62 -17.10 54.86
N TYR A 303 -28.48 -16.36 55.95
CA TYR A 303 -27.32 -15.51 56.20
C TYR A 303 -26.03 -16.34 56.29
N SER A 304 -26.08 -17.48 56.99
CA SER A 304 -24.93 -18.39 57.11
C SER A 304 -24.53 -19.00 55.75
N ASP A 305 -25.50 -19.42 54.95
CA ASP A 305 -25.28 -19.95 53.60
C ASP A 305 -24.67 -18.86 52.70
N LEU A 306 -25.24 -17.66 52.70
CA LEU A 306 -24.74 -16.51 51.92
C LEU A 306 -23.32 -16.11 52.34
N LEU A 307 -23.02 -16.14 53.65
CA LEU A 307 -21.68 -15.86 54.17
C LEU A 307 -20.66 -16.90 53.69
N GLN A 308 -21.08 -18.17 53.56
CA GLN A 308 -20.22 -19.22 53.05
C GLN A 308 -19.97 -19.07 51.54
N GLU A 309 -21.00 -18.73 50.76
CA GLU A 309 -20.87 -18.40 49.33
C GLU A 309 -19.97 -17.19 49.10
N MET A 310 -20.10 -16.14 49.91
CA MET A 310 -19.24 -14.96 49.83
C MET A 310 -17.78 -15.30 50.13
N LYS A 311 -17.52 -16.20 51.10
CA LYS A 311 -16.17 -16.70 51.40
C LYS A 311 -15.58 -17.56 50.28
N THR A 312 -16.39 -18.37 49.59
CA THR A 312 -15.90 -19.16 48.45
C THR A 312 -15.59 -18.25 47.27
N LEU A 313 -16.48 -17.30 46.97
CA LEU A 313 -16.28 -16.36 45.87
C LEU A 313 -15.07 -15.45 46.09
N GLN A 314 -14.82 -15.03 47.34
CA GLN A 314 -13.61 -14.29 47.69
C GLN A 314 -12.34 -15.10 47.41
N LYS A 315 -12.33 -16.40 47.74
CA LYS A 315 -11.17 -17.27 47.47
C LYS A 315 -10.95 -17.46 45.97
N ASP A 316 -12.02 -17.64 45.21
CA ASP A 316 -11.94 -17.80 43.76
C ASP A 316 -11.44 -16.51 43.10
N PHE A 317 -11.88 -15.35 43.59
CA PHE A 317 -11.36 -14.05 43.16
C PHE A 317 -9.88 -13.89 43.48
N ASP A 318 -9.45 -14.22 44.71
CA ASP A 318 -8.04 -14.14 45.11
C ASP A 318 -7.16 -15.08 44.27
N GLN A 319 -7.69 -16.24 43.88
CA GLN A 319 -7.00 -17.20 43.01
C GLN A 319 -6.89 -16.67 41.58
N LEU A 320 -7.99 -16.18 41.01
CA LEU A 320 -8.01 -15.59 39.67
C LEU A 320 -7.08 -14.37 39.58
N HIS A 321 -7.04 -13.55 40.62
CA HIS A 321 -6.13 -12.40 40.70
C HIS A 321 -4.67 -12.84 40.67
N LYS A 322 -4.29 -13.91 41.40
CA LYS A 322 -2.93 -14.47 41.33
C LYS A 322 -2.60 -15.02 39.95
N GLU A 323 -3.53 -15.74 39.31
CA GLU A 323 -3.32 -16.26 37.96
C GLU A 323 -3.12 -15.13 36.96
N TYR A 324 -3.92 -14.07 37.08
CA TYR A 324 -3.77 -12.88 36.26
C TYR A 324 -2.41 -12.18 36.44
N GLU A 325 -1.96 -12.00 37.69
CA GLU A 325 -0.63 -11.46 37.99
C GLU A 325 0.49 -12.33 37.39
N THR A 326 0.38 -13.66 37.48
CA THR A 326 1.37 -14.55 36.85
C THR A 326 1.36 -14.46 35.33
N LEU A 327 0.18 -14.30 34.72
CA LEU A 327 0.06 -14.16 33.27
C LEU A 327 0.64 -12.82 32.77
N LEU A 328 0.44 -11.74 33.53
CA LEU A 328 1.07 -10.45 33.26
C LEU A 328 2.59 -10.55 33.28
N GLU A 329 3.15 -11.27 34.25
CA GLU A 329 4.60 -11.45 34.36
C GLU A 329 5.16 -12.26 33.19
N ILE A 330 4.51 -13.36 32.80
CA ILE A 330 4.89 -14.16 31.62
C ILE A 330 4.83 -13.31 30.35
N HIS A 331 3.79 -12.47 30.20
CA HIS A 331 3.67 -11.58 29.05
C HIS A 331 4.79 -10.53 29.01
N ARG A 332 5.15 -9.97 30.18
CA ARG A 332 6.29 -9.04 30.31
C ARG A 332 7.59 -9.72 29.89
N GLU A 333 7.88 -10.91 30.42
CA GLU A 333 9.07 -11.69 30.06
C GLU A 333 9.11 -12.03 28.56
N THR A 334 7.99 -12.47 27.99
CA THR A 334 7.89 -12.80 26.55
C THR A 334 8.13 -11.57 25.68
N ALA A 335 7.64 -10.39 26.09
CA ALA A 335 7.87 -9.14 25.39
C ALA A 335 9.35 -8.73 25.44
N GLU A 336 10.00 -8.90 26.59
CA GLU A 336 11.44 -8.66 26.76
C GLU A 336 12.28 -9.62 25.90
N GLU A 337 11.94 -10.90 25.86
CA GLU A 337 12.59 -11.88 24.99
C GLU A 337 12.45 -11.50 23.51
N ARG A 338 11.24 -11.14 23.07
CA ARG A 338 11.00 -10.66 21.70
C ARG A 338 11.88 -9.45 21.38
N ASP A 339 11.95 -8.47 22.28
CA ASP A 339 12.72 -7.25 22.06
C ASP A 339 14.22 -7.54 22.02
N ASN A 340 14.70 -8.46 22.86
CA ASN A 340 16.07 -8.96 22.82
C ASN A 340 16.38 -9.66 21.49
N PHE A 341 15.50 -10.54 20.99
CA PHE A 341 15.67 -11.17 19.68
C PHE A 341 15.65 -10.17 18.54
N CYS A 342 14.76 -9.17 18.57
CA CYS A 342 14.73 -8.08 17.59
C CYS A 342 16.04 -7.28 17.60
N ALA A 343 16.55 -6.92 18.79
CA ALA A 343 17.81 -6.21 18.93
C ALA A 343 18.99 -7.05 18.41
N GLU A 344 18.99 -8.35 18.70
CA GLU A 344 20.03 -9.26 18.22
C GLU A 344 19.97 -9.45 16.69
N LEU A 345 18.78 -9.63 16.10
CA LEU A 345 18.60 -9.66 14.65
C LEU A 345 19.11 -8.38 13.98
N GLN A 346 18.79 -7.21 14.54
CA GLN A 346 19.31 -5.95 14.05
C GLN A 346 20.84 -5.87 14.16
N ARG A 347 21.43 -6.37 15.26
CA ARG A 347 22.88 -6.42 15.45
C ARG A 347 23.55 -7.33 14.42
N VAL A 348 23.01 -8.53 14.21
CA VAL A 348 23.50 -9.50 13.21
C VAL A 348 23.37 -8.89 11.81
N GLN A 349 22.23 -8.28 11.47
CA GLN A 349 22.02 -7.61 10.19
C GLN A 349 23.03 -6.47 9.97
N ARG A 350 23.31 -5.64 10.99
CA ARG A 350 24.34 -4.59 10.93
C ARG A 350 25.74 -5.16 10.71
N ASN A 351 26.05 -6.32 11.31
CA ASN A 351 27.36 -6.96 11.19
C ASN A 351 27.54 -7.69 9.85
N CYS A 352 26.46 -8.27 9.29
CA CYS A 352 26.50 -8.99 8.01
C CYS A 352 26.58 -8.07 6.78
N THR A 353 26.12 -6.82 6.88
CA THR A 353 26.30 -5.80 5.85
C THR A 353 27.04 -4.58 6.43
N PRO A 354 28.38 -4.58 6.47
CA PRO A 354 29.13 -3.42 6.94
C PRO A 354 28.75 -2.22 6.06
N ARG A 355 28.08 -1.23 6.66
CA ARG A 355 27.67 -0.02 5.93
C ARG A 355 28.91 0.73 5.46
N PRO A 356 28.88 1.36 4.27
CA PRO A 356 29.96 2.21 3.82
C PRO A 356 30.26 3.29 4.87
N ASN A 357 31.55 3.52 5.15
CA ASN A 357 31.95 4.63 5.99
C ASN A 357 31.83 5.93 5.19
N TRP A 358 30.66 6.57 5.27
CA TRP A 358 30.34 7.80 4.56
C TRP A 358 31.21 8.98 4.96
N ALA A 359 31.87 8.97 6.13
CA ALA A 359 32.81 10.02 6.49
C ALA A 359 34.01 10.10 5.53
N LYS A 360 34.38 8.98 4.89
CA LYS A 360 35.45 8.95 3.88
C LYS A 360 35.11 9.74 2.62
N CYS A 361 33.83 9.91 2.30
CA CYS A 361 33.40 10.65 1.10
C CYS A 361 33.78 12.14 1.17
N SER A 362 33.86 12.71 2.38
CA SER A 362 34.34 14.09 2.60
C SER A 362 35.74 14.35 2.04
N ALA A 363 36.60 13.32 1.97
CA ALA A 363 37.96 13.45 1.46
C ALA A 363 38.05 13.38 -0.07
N VAL A 364 37.01 12.85 -0.74
CA VAL A 364 36.98 12.62 -2.19
C VAL A 364 36.16 13.68 -2.91
N ILE A 365 35.13 14.22 -2.25
CA ILE A 365 34.21 15.18 -2.86
C ILE A 365 34.78 16.60 -2.77
N PRO A 366 34.74 17.38 -3.87
CA PRO A 366 35.13 18.79 -3.83
C PRO A 366 34.21 19.57 -2.88
N GLY A 367 34.79 20.33 -1.96
CA GLY A 367 34.07 21.05 -0.89
C GLY A 367 34.14 20.39 0.49
N GLY A 368 34.79 19.22 0.62
CA GLY A 368 35.19 18.68 1.91
C GLY A 368 34.05 18.18 2.80
N ALA A 369 34.30 18.21 4.11
CA ALA A 369 33.35 17.75 5.13
C ALA A 369 32.07 18.59 5.18
N ASP A 370 32.18 19.91 5.00
CA ASP A 370 31.03 20.82 5.09
C ASP A 370 30.02 20.55 3.98
N ARG A 371 30.50 20.47 2.72
CA ARG A 371 29.63 20.17 1.57
C ARG A 371 29.05 18.77 1.65
N TRP A 372 29.83 17.77 2.07
CA TRP A 372 29.30 16.42 2.26
C TRP A 372 28.29 16.35 3.40
N GLY A 373 28.48 17.11 4.48
CA GLY A 373 27.52 17.24 5.58
C GLY A 373 26.16 17.72 5.09
N CYS A 374 26.14 18.84 4.35
CA CYS A 374 24.91 19.36 3.74
C CYS A 374 24.28 18.37 2.75
N LEU A 375 25.09 17.69 1.94
CA LEU A 375 24.59 16.72 0.97
C LEU A 375 24.06 15.44 1.62
N ALA A 376 24.58 15.05 2.78
CA ALA A 376 24.23 13.81 3.47
C ALA A 376 23.08 13.97 4.47
N GLU A 377 22.78 15.19 4.87
CA GLU A 377 21.74 15.49 5.85
C GLU A 377 20.37 14.93 5.43
N GLY A 378 19.74 14.19 6.34
CA GLY A 378 18.41 13.61 6.13
C GLY A 378 18.33 12.45 5.12
N LYS A 379 19.45 12.00 4.52
CA LYS A 379 19.45 10.96 3.48
C LYS A 379 19.75 9.57 4.01
N THR A 380 19.12 8.56 3.41
CA THR A 380 19.41 7.15 3.70
C THR A 380 20.72 6.71 3.04
N SER A 381 21.34 5.62 3.52
CA SER A 381 22.57 5.12 2.91
C SER A 381 22.44 4.77 1.43
N ASP A 382 21.26 4.36 0.97
CA ASP A 382 20.99 4.10 -0.45
C ASP A 382 20.99 5.41 -1.25
N GLN A 383 20.27 6.43 -0.76
CA GLN A 383 20.27 7.77 -1.35
C GLN A 383 21.66 8.42 -1.35
N LEU A 384 22.50 8.13 -0.35
CA LEU A 384 23.89 8.60 -0.31
C LEU A 384 24.75 7.99 -1.43
N VAL A 385 24.44 6.79 -1.89
CA VAL A 385 25.10 6.19 -3.08
C VAL A 385 24.80 7.05 -4.30
N ASP A 386 23.54 7.39 -4.54
CA ASP A 386 23.13 8.19 -5.69
C ASP A 386 23.78 9.57 -5.68
N VAL A 387 23.80 10.23 -4.52
CA VAL A 387 24.46 11.53 -4.35
C VAL A 387 25.97 11.42 -4.61
N LEU A 388 26.62 10.36 -4.12
CA LEU A 388 28.04 10.14 -4.36
C LEU A 388 28.33 9.89 -5.85
N LEU A 389 27.53 9.06 -6.51
CA LEU A 389 27.66 8.78 -7.95
C LEU A 389 27.44 10.04 -8.78
N GLU A 390 26.50 10.89 -8.39
CA GLU A 390 26.25 12.18 -9.03
C GLU A 390 27.45 13.13 -8.87
N GLU A 391 28.02 13.24 -7.67
CA GLU A 391 29.17 14.12 -7.40
C GLU A 391 30.43 13.67 -8.14
N ILE A 392 30.73 12.38 -8.11
CA ILE A 392 31.86 11.80 -8.87
C ILE A 392 31.62 11.96 -10.38
N GLY A 393 30.41 11.65 -10.84
CA GLY A 393 30.02 11.77 -12.25
C GLY A 393 30.10 13.20 -12.76
N THR A 394 29.67 14.17 -11.96
CA THR A 394 29.78 15.60 -12.30
C THR A 394 31.24 16.06 -12.37
N GLY A 395 32.09 15.56 -11.45
CA GLY A 395 33.53 15.78 -11.50
C GLY A 395 34.16 15.24 -12.80
N ALA A 396 33.90 13.97 -13.12
CA ALA A 396 34.39 13.34 -14.34
C ALA A 396 33.86 14.03 -15.61
N LEU A 397 32.60 14.49 -15.60
CA LEU A 397 32.02 15.22 -16.73
C LEU A 397 32.79 16.52 -17.04
N ARG A 398 33.32 17.21 -16.02
CA ARG A 398 34.13 18.43 -16.23
C ARG A 398 35.49 18.14 -16.84
N GLU A 399 36.02 16.94 -16.68
CA GLU A 399 37.28 16.51 -17.28
C GLU A 399 37.12 16.18 -18.78
N ILE A 400 35.93 15.70 -19.18
CA ILE A 400 35.61 15.42 -20.58
C ILE A 400 35.55 16.73 -21.38
N ASN A 401 36.42 16.87 -22.39
CA ASN A 401 36.46 18.05 -23.24
C ASN A 401 35.50 17.97 -24.44
N VAL A 402 35.19 16.76 -24.89
CA VAL A 402 34.45 16.51 -26.13
C VAL A 402 33.53 15.30 -25.95
N PHE A 403 32.32 15.40 -26.46
CA PHE A 403 31.33 14.33 -26.51
C PHE A 403 31.24 13.75 -27.94
N PRO A 404 31.10 12.42 -28.09
CA PRO A 404 30.80 11.82 -29.37
C PRO A 404 29.34 12.08 -29.77
N GLY A 405 29.13 12.58 -30.98
CA GLY A 405 27.81 12.77 -31.56
C GLY A 405 27.08 11.45 -31.83
N TRP A 406 25.76 11.44 -31.66
CA TRP A 406 24.90 10.26 -31.76
C TRP A 406 24.39 9.99 -33.19
N GLY A 407 24.78 10.83 -34.15
CA GLY A 407 24.39 10.74 -35.56
C GLY A 407 23.10 11.49 -35.88
N LYS A 408 22.75 11.52 -37.17
CA LYS A 408 21.58 12.24 -37.70
C LYS A 408 20.36 11.34 -37.97
N GLY A 409 20.35 10.11 -37.46
CA GLY A 409 19.26 9.17 -37.70
C GLY A 409 17.94 9.61 -37.08
N ASP A 410 16.82 9.18 -37.65
CA ASP A 410 15.48 9.57 -37.18
C ASP A 410 15.19 9.14 -35.72
N LYS A 411 15.83 8.07 -35.26
CA LYS A 411 15.74 7.58 -33.88
C LYS A 411 16.48 8.44 -32.86
N VAL A 412 17.36 9.35 -33.31
CA VAL A 412 18.08 10.28 -32.44
C VAL A 412 17.18 11.50 -32.21
N PRO A 413 16.99 11.97 -30.96
CA PRO A 413 16.21 13.17 -30.69
C PRO A 413 16.75 14.39 -31.43
N VAL A 414 15.86 15.28 -31.88
CA VAL A 414 16.22 16.45 -32.72
C VAL A 414 17.34 17.30 -32.13
N TYR A 415 17.33 17.48 -30.81
CA TYR A 415 18.32 18.25 -30.07
C TYR A 415 19.69 17.55 -29.95
N LEU A 416 19.81 16.27 -30.30
CA LEU A 416 21.07 15.52 -30.30
C LEU A 416 21.54 15.10 -31.70
N ARG A 417 20.84 15.50 -32.76
CA ARG A 417 21.20 15.10 -34.15
C ARG A 417 22.45 15.83 -34.62
N HIS A 418 23.61 15.29 -34.29
CA HIS A 418 24.91 15.80 -34.68
C HIS A 418 25.85 14.65 -35.06
N GLU A 419 26.69 14.88 -36.07
CA GLU A 419 27.73 13.95 -36.50
C GLU A 419 29.10 14.54 -36.18
N GLY A 420 29.97 13.72 -35.61
CA GLY A 420 31.31 14.13 -35.19
C GLY A 420 31.36 14.48 -33.71
N GLU A 421 32.36 15.29 -33.36
CA GLU A 421 32.74 15.60 -31.99
C GLU A 421 32.15 16.95 -31.55
N VAL A 422 31.56 16.99 -30.34
CA VAL A 422 30.88 18.16 -29.79
C VAL A 422 31.61 18.64 -28.54
N LYS A 423 31.99 19.92 -28.47
CA LYS A 423 32.73 20.44 -27.31
C LYS A 423 31.85 20.54 -26.08
N ASN A 424 32.36 20.09 -24.93
CA ASN A 424 31.72 20.26 -23.64
C ASN A 424 31.90 21.70 -23.13
N LYS A 425 30.79 22.37 -22.76
CA LYS A 425 30.81 23.73 -22.19
C LYS A 425 31.19 23.77 -20.70
N LYS A 426 31.30 22.62 -20.03
CA LYS A 426 31.73 22.48 -18.63
C LYS A 426 30.91 23.35 -17.65
N LEU A 427 29.59 23.34 -17.81
CA LEU A 427 28.67 24.11 -17.00
C LEU A 427 28.62 23.61 -15.54
N THR A 428 28.28 24.51 -14.61
CA THR A 428 27.95 24.13 -13.24
C THR A 428 26.48 23.72 -13.12
N LYS A 429 26.09 22.98 -12.06
CA LYS A 429 24.69 22.59 -11.85
C LYS A 429 23.76 23.80 -11.80
N LYS A 430 24.17 24.86 -11.11
CA LYS A 430 23.47 26.15 -11.05
C LYS A 430 23.22 26.76 -12.44
N ASP A 431 24.24 26.77 -13.31
CA ASP A 431 24.09 27.33 -14.66
C ASP A 431 23.06 26.54 -15.47
N VAL A 432 23.13 25.21 -15.40
CA VAL A 432 22.19 24.32 -16.10
C VAL A 432 20.77 24.58 -15.61
N VAL A 433 20.56 24.64 -14.29
CA VAL A 433 19.24 24.89 -13.69
C VAL A 433 18.65 26.23 -14.13
N ASN A 434 19.47 27.29 -14.15
CA ASN A 434 19.03 28.61 -14.61
C ASN A 434 18.61 28.59 -16.09
N ILE A 435 19.40 27.93 -16.95
CA ILE A 435 19.06 27.77 -18.37
C ILE A 435 17.73 27.02 -18.52
N LEU A 436 17.51 25.92 -17.80
CA LEU A 436 16.28 25.15 -17.91
C LEU A 436 15.05 25.92 -17.41
N LYS A 437 15.19 26.70 -16.34
CA LYS A 437 14.13 27.61 -15.87
C LYS A 437 13.79 28.66 -16.93
N ASP A 438 14.80 29.21 -17.61
CA ASP A 438 14.60 30.17 -18.69
C ASP A 438 13.95 29.54 -19.93
N VAL A 439 14.30 28.29 -20.27
CA VAL A 439 13.62 27.53 -21.33
C VAL A 439 12.13 27.41 -21.04
N TRP A 440 11.75 27.00 -19.82
CA TRP A 440 10.34 26.91 -19.44
C TRP A 440 9.64 28.26 -19.50
N ARG A 441 10.28 29.31 -18.98
CA ARG A 441 9.74 30.67 -19.00
C ARG A 441 9.46 31.16 -20.42
N GLU A 442 10.41 31.00 -21.34
CA GLU A 442 10.24 31.41 -22.74
C GLU A 442 9.22 30.55 -23.47
N LYS A 443 9.16 29.24 -23.18
CA LYS A 443 8.17 28.34 -23.78
C LYS A 443 6.76 28.73 -23.38
N ILE A 444 6.52 28.90 -22.09
CA ILE A 444 5.20 29.30 -21.55
C ILE A 444 4.78 30.65 -22.13
N ALA A 445 5.70 31.62 -22.19
CA ALA A 445 5.42 32.93 -22.77
C ALA A 445 5.08 32.85 -24.27
N LEU A 446 5.81 32.04 -25.05
CA LEU A 446 5.53 31.85 -26.47
C LEU A 446 4.17 31.17 -26.71
N GLU A 447 3.85 30.15 -25.93
CA GLU A 447 2.60 29.40 -26.09
C GLU A 447 1.37 30.22 -25.69
N GLN A 448 1.50 31.11 -24.70
CA GLN A 448 0.47 32.11 -24.37
C GLN A 448 0.23 33.12 -25.52
N GLN A 449 1.26 33.43 -26.32
CA GLN A 449 1.13 34.34 -27.46
C GLN A 449 0.55 33.64 -28.70
N VAL A 450 1.04 32.44 -29.01
CA VAL A 450 0.72 31.73 -30.26
C VAL A 450 -0.53 30.86 -30.12
N TRP A 451 -1.05 30.65 -28.90
CA TRP A 451 -2.18 29.77 -28.58
C TRP A 451 -2.05 28.36 -29.19
N LYS A 452 -0.80 27.89 -29.32
CA LYS A 452 -0.47 26.57 -29.88
C LYS A 452 0.68 25.97 -29.11
N ARG A 453 0.48 24.77 -28.58
CA ARG A 453 1.52 23.99 -27.90
C ARG A 453 2.56 23.48 -28.89
N SER A 454 3.82 23.71 -28.57
CA SER A 454 4.97 23.21 -29.31
C SER A 454 5.51 21.97 -28.61
N SER A 455 6.13 21.06 -29.36
CA SER A 455 6.79 19.89 -28.74
C SER A 455 8.09 20.34 -28.07
N LEU A 456 8.33 19.91 -26.82
CA LEU A 456 9.47 20.36 -26.00
C LEU A 456 10.83 20.12 -26.67
N PRO A 457 11.14 18.93 -27.25
CA PRO A 457 12.39 18.70 -27.98
C PRO A 457 12.70 19.72 -29.09
N GLU A 458 11.69 20.08 -29.88
CA GLU A 458 11.80 21.04 -30.99
C GLU A 458 11.95 22.46 -30.48
N PHE A 459 11.17 22.83 -29.45
CA PHE A 459 11.30 24.12 -28.79
C PHE A 459 12.68 24.29 -28.15
N PHE A 460 13.17 23.27 -27.46
CA PHE A 460 14.47 23.28 -26.78
C PHE A 460 15.62 23.51 -27.77
N LEU A 461 15.62 22.81 -28.91
CA LEU A 461 16.60 23.06 -29.96
C LEU A 461 16.49 24.48 -30.52
N SER A 462 15.27 24.94 -30.84
CA SER A 462 15.03 26.28 -31.38
C SER A 462 15.47 27.39 -30.42
N TYR A 463 15.25 27.19 -29.11
CA TYR A 463 15.71 28.09 -28.06
C TYR A 463 17.25 28.19 -28.05
N LEU A 464 17.95 27.06 -28.09
CA LEU A 464 19.42 27.03 -28.09
C LEU A 464 20.00 27.68 -29.36
N GLN A 465 19.39 27.44 -30.51
CA GLN A 465 19.77 28.07 -31.78
C GLN A 465 19.59 29.58 -31.73
N LYS A 466 18.46 30.06 -31.18
CA LYS A 466 18.18 31.48 -31.03
C LYS A 466 19.13 32.18 -30.06
N LYS A 467 19.52 31.52 -28.96
CA LYS A 467 20.38 32.11 -27.91
C LYS A 467 21.87 32.05 -28.22
N HIS A 468 22.33 30.95 -28.81
CA HIS A 468 23.75 30.65 -28.95
C HIS A 468 24.22 30.50 -30.41
N GLY A 469 23.30 30.54 -31.37
CA GLY A 469 23.57 30.30 -32.79
C GLY A 469 23.64 28.81 -33.14
N ASP A 470 23.40 28.49 -34.41
CA ASP A 470 23.29 27.10 -34.90
C ASP A 470 24.55 26.26 -34.65
N ALA A 471 25.73 26.88 -34.78
CA ALA A 471 27.01 26.17 -34.62
C ALA A 471 27.25 25.73 -33.16
N ALA A 472 26.88 26.56 -32.17
CA ALA A 472 27.08 26.26 -30.76
C ALA A 472 25.89 25.54 -30.13
N ALA A 473 24.69 25.60 -30.73
CA ALA A 473 23.48 25.00 -30.18
C ALA A 473 23.64 23.51 -29.84
N MET A 474 24.36 22.75 -30.68
CA MET A 474 24.64 21.34 -30.41
C MET A 474 25.61 21.15 -29.23
N GLU A 475 26.62 22.01 -29.08
CA GLU A 475 27.53 22.00 -27.93
C GLU A 475 26.80 22.22 -26.61
N TRP A 476 25.88 23.18 -26.60
CA TRP A 476 25.01 23.43 -25.45
C TRP A 476 24.06 22.27 -25.20
N SER A 477 23.42 21.73 -26.24
CA SER A 477 22.46 20.63 -26.10
C SER A 477 23.09 19.39 -25.50
N TYR A 478 24.25 18.94 -26.01
CA TYR A 478 24.97 17.79 -25.45
C TYR A 478 25.42 18.04 -24.01
N THR A 479 25.95 19.24 -23.73
CA THR A 479 26.38 19.60 -22.37
C THR A 479 25.20 19.57 -21.40
N LEU A 480 24.07 20.18 -21.74
CA LEU A 480 22.86 20.20 -20.91
C LEU A 480 22.30 18.79 -20.74
N TYR A 481 22.22 18.01 -21.82
CA TYR A 481 21.72 16.63 -21.79
C TYR A 481 22.52 15.73 -20.84
N GLU A 482 23.84 15.80 -20.91
CA GLU A 482 24.73 14.99 -20.06
C GLU A 482 24.64 15.41 -18.58
N ASN A 483 24.56 16.71 -18.29
CA ASN A 483 24.36 17.21 -16.93
C ASN A 483 23.01 16.73 -16.36
N MET A 484 21.94 16.85 -17.13
CA MET A 484 20.60 16.38 -16.73
C MET A 484 20.53 14.86 -16.56
N ARG A 485 21.29 14.08 -17.34
CA ARG A 485 21.33 12.62 -17.23
C ARG A 485 21.95 12.16 -15.91
N LEU A 486 23.01 12.83 -15.49
CA LEU A 486 23.80 12.51 -14.29
C LEU A 486 23.17 13.05 -13.00
N CYS A 487 22.62 14.27 -13.03
CA CYS A 487 22.10 14.93 -11.85
C CYS A 487 20.64 14.54 -11.55
N ARG A 488 20.44 13.36 -10.98
CA ARG A 488 19.11 12.80 -10.68
C ARG A 488 18.53 13.25 -9.35
N SER A 489 19.36 13.70 -8.42
CA SER A 489 18.89 14.16 -7.11
C SER A 489 18.18 15.51 -7.17
N ASN A 490 18.49 16.34 -8.16
CA ASN A 490 17.85 17.64 -8.37
C ASN A 490 16.57 17.48 -9.19
N HIS A 491 15.42 17.88 -8.61
CA HIS A 491 14.12 17.72 -9.25
C HIS A 491 13.96 18.50 -10.56
N VAL A 492 14.54 19.70 -10.67
CA VAL A 492 14.46 20.51 -11.90
C VAL A 492 15.16 19.78 -13.06
N LEU A 493 16.36 19.27 -12.81
CA LEU A 493 17.15 18.52 -13.80
C LEU A 493 16.49 17.19 -14.16
N SER A 494 16.07 16.41 -13.15
CA SER A 494 15.47 15.10 -13.38
C SER A 494 14.11 15.21 -14.09
N SER A 495 13.26 16.15 -13.67
CA SER A 495 11.94 16.37 -14.28
C SER A 495 12.08 16.86 -15.71
N PHE A 496 12.99 17.81 -15.98
CA PHE A 496 13.22 18.28 -17.35
C PHE A 496 13.74 17.15 -18.23
N TYR A 497 14.69 16.34 -17.74
CA TYR A 497 15.22 15.19 -18.47
C TYR A 497 14.14 14.18 -18.84
N ASP A 498 13.29 13.81 -17.87
CA ASP A 498 12.28 12.79 -18.08
C ASP A 498 11.19 13.28 -19.05
N ILE A 499 10.89 14.59 -19.07
CA ILE A 499 9.98 15.19 -20.06
C ILE A 499 10.64 15.28 -21.43
N LEU A 500 11.90 15.75 -21.50
CA LEU A 500 12.65 15.90 -22.75
C LEU A 500 12.91 14.56 -23.46
N THR A 501 13.02 13.47 -22.69
CA THR A 501 13.18 12.11 -23.22
C THR A 501 11.84 11.39 -23.48
N GLY A 502 10.71 12.02 -23.17
CA GLY A 502 9.37 11.48 -23.39
C GLY A 502 8.97 10.36 -22.42
N LYS A 503 9.70 10.19 -21.31
CA LYS A 503 9.29 9.27 -20.23
C LYS A 503 8.08 9.80 -19.47
N VAL A 504 8.00 11.12 -19.35
CA VAL A 504 6.92 11.84 -18.68
C VAL A 504 6.39 12.91 -19.64
N GLY A 505 5.09 13.14 -19.63
CA GLY A 505 4.43 14.17 -20.41
C GLY A 505 4.62 15.55 -19.80
N GLU A 506 4.67 16.56 -20.65
CA GLU A 506 4.82 17.96 -20.24
C GLU A 506 3.69 18.44 -19.31
N GLU A 507 2.47 17.92 -19.46
CA GLU A 507 1.33 18.24 -18.59
C GLU A 507 1.63 17.98 -17.11
N GLN A 508 2.46 16.99 -16.79
CA GLN A 508 2.81 16.71 -15.41
C GLN A 508 3.61 17.85 -14.76
N TYR A 509 4.47 18.54 -15.53
CA TYR A 509 5.20 19.71 -15.03
C TYR A 509 4.24 20.87 -14.73
N HIS A 510 3.36 21.19 -15.68
CA HIS A 510 2.34 22.24 -15.50
C HIS A 510 1.41 21.89 -14.35
N GLY A 511 1.01 20.64 -14.25
CA GLY A 511 0.15 20.10 -13.22
C GLY A 511 0.74 20.17 -11.81
N GLN A 512 2.03 19.85 -11.65
CA GLN A 512 2.74 19.99 -10.38
C GLN A 512 2.89 21.47 -9.99
N ASN A 513 3.22 22.34 -10.94
CA ASN A 513 3.36 23.78 -10.68
C ASN A 513 2.01 24.43 -10.34
N GLN A 514 0.93 24.02 -11.00
CA GLN A 514 -0.42 24.46 -10.67
C GLN A 514 -0.81 24.04 -9.25
N LEU A 515 -0.49 22.80 -8.86
CA LEU A 515 -0.75 22.32 -7.50
C LEU A 515 0.01 23.14 -6.46
N ILE A 516 1.29 23.44 -6.70
CA ILE A 516 2.10 24.29 -5.82
C ILE A 516 1.53 25.71 -5.76
N SER A 517 1.16 26.29 -6.91
CA SER A 517 0.58 27.63 -6.99
C SER A 517 -0.77 27.73 -6.27
N ASN A 518 -1.63 26.72 -6.41
CA ASN A 518 -2.90 26.67 -5.72
C ASN A 518 -2.69 26.59 -4.20
N LEU A 519 -1.77 25.74 -3.74
CA LEU A 519 -1.42 25.67 -2.32
C LEU A 519 -0.89 27.02 -1.79
N GLN A 520 -0.03 27.72 -2.54
CA GLN A 520 0.45 29.04 -2.16
C GLN A 520 -0.70 30.05 -2.03
N LYS A 521 -1.68 30.02 -2.94
CA LYS A 521 -2.85 30.90 -2.89
C LYS A 521 -3.76 30.60 -1.69
N GLU A 522 -4.00 29.32 -1.40
CA GLU A 522 -4.79 28.91 -0.23
C GLU A 522 -4.12 29.32 1.08
N LEU A 523 -2.80 29.07 1.21
CA LEU A 523 -2.05 29.50 2.39
C LEU A 523 -2.04 31.03 2.55
N ALA A 524 -1.92 31.77 1.45
CA ALA A 524 -2.01 33.23 1.47
C ALA A 524 -3.43 33.72 1.83
N ALA A 525 -4.49 33.00 1.44
CA ALA A 525 -5.86 33.33 1.82
C ALA A 525 -6.11 33.09 3.32
N CYS A 526 -5.46 32.10 3.93
CA CYS A 526 -5.50 31.86 5.37
C CYS A 526 -4.70 32.92 6.18
N ASP A 527 -3.75 33.61 5.56
CA ASP A 527 -2.93 34.65 6.18
C ASP A 527 -3.64 36.00 6.17
N SER A 528 -4.63 36.15 7.05
CA SER A 528 -5.45 37.37 7.15
C SER A 528 -4.64 38.65 7.45
N SER A 529 -3.45 38.52 8.02
CA SER A 529 -2.54 39.63 8.31
C SER A 529 -1.52 39.90 7.20
N ASN A 530 -1.49 39.08 6.13
CA ASN A 530 -0.49 39.10 5.05
C ASN A 530 0.94 39.19 5.59
N SER A 531 1.17 38.51 6.71
CA SER A 531 2.41 38.54 7.48
C SER A 531 3.47 37.58 6.92
N GLY A 532 3.09 36.73 5.96
CA GLY A 532 3.91 35.63 5.47
C GLY A 532 3.98 34.46 6.44
N SER A 533 3.18 34.47 7.53
CA SER A 533 3.22 33.44 8.58
C SER A 533 1.82 32.98 9.00
N LEU A 534 1.69 31.70 9.37
CA LEU A 534 0.43 31.09 9.79
C LEU A 534 0.52 30.46 11.17
N THR A 535 -0.53 30.64 11.99
CA THR A 535 -0.65 30.08 13.35
C THR A 535 -1.14 28.62 13.37
N SER A 536 -1.79 28.14 12.31
CA SER A 536 -2.28 26.75 12.22
C SER A 536 -2.12 26.21 10.82
N LYS A 537 -0.91 25.75 10.49
CA LYS A 537 -0.59 25.15 9.18
C LYS A 537 -1.40 23.89 8.90
N HIS A 538 -1.66 23.07 9.92
CA HIS A 538 -2.34 21.78 9.76
C HIS A 538 -3.77 21.93 9.20
N THR A 539 -4.51 22.96 9.63
CA THR A 539 -5.86 23.23 9.09
C THR A 539 -5.80 23.73 7.65
N ALA A 540 -4.91 24.69 7.34
CA ALA A 540 -4.79 25.25 6.00
C ALA A 540 -4.32 24.23 4.95
N VAL A 541 -3.32 23.40 5.27
CA VAL A 541 -2.86 22.32 4.36
C VAL A 541 -3.95 21.27 4.15
N ARG A 542 -4.75 20.99 5.18
CA ARG A 542 -5.87 20.04 5.07
C ARG A 542 -7.01 20.59 4.22
N GLU A 543 -7.31 21.88 4.34
CA GLU A 543 -8.31 22.56 3.50
C GLU A 543 -7.86 22.63 2.04
N ALA A 544 -6.58 22.89 1.78
CA ALA A 544 -6.02 22.90 0.42
C ALA A 544 -6.00 21.50 -0.24
N PHE A 545 -5.99 20.42 0.53
CA PHE A 545 -5.91 19.05 0.04
C PHE A 545 -6.97 18.11 0.67
N PRO A 546 -8.26 18.27 0.32
CA PRO A 546 -9.34 17.50 0.95
C PRO A 546 -9.26 15.99 0.67
N LEU A 547 -8.66 15.59 -0.46
CA LEU A 547 -8.54 14.19 -0.90
C LEU A 547 -7.28 13.49 -0.39
N LYS A 548 -6.31 14.22 0.17
CA LYS A 548 -5.08 13.60 0.69
C LYS A 548 -5.36 12.82 1.97
N ARG A 549 -4.68 11.69 2.13
CA ARG A 549 -4.74 10.89 3.36
C ARG A 549 -4.20 11.70 4.55
N LYS A 550 -4.74 11.45 5.74
CA LYS A 550 -4.29 12.11 6.99
C LYS A 550 -2.78 11.92 7.22
N GLU A 551 -2.27 10.72 6.96
CA GLU A 551 -0.84 10.40 7.03
C GLU A 551 0.00 11.24 6.07
N SER A 552 -0.47 11.42 4.82
CA SER A 552 0.20 12.28 3.84
C SER A 552 0.19 13.75 4.26
N ILE A 553 -0.89 14.22 4.90
CA ILE A 553 -0.95 15.58 5.46
C ILE A 553 0.03 15.72 6.62
N GLN A 554 0.10 14.73 7.52
CA GLN A 554 1.06 14.73 8.63
C GLN A 554 2.51 14.74 8.11
N GLU A 555 2.83 13.90 7.13
CA GLU A 555 4.13 13.90 6.45
C GLU A 555 4.52 15.28 5.89
N LEU A 556 3.56 16.05 5.39
CA LEU A 556 3.79 17.42 4.88
C LEU A 556 3.99 18.43 6.02
N VAL A 557 3.30 18.25 7.14
CA VAL A 557 3.47 19.09 8.34
C VAL A 557 4.84 18.83 8.99
N ASP A 558 5.25 17.57 9.08
CA ASP A 558 6.57 17.18 9.58
C ASP A 558 7.68 17.74 8.67
N ALA A 559 7.50 17.66 7.35
CA ALA A 559 8.45 18.18 6.36
C ALA A 559 8.60 19.71 6.37
N SER A 560 7.71 20.45 7.05
CA SER A 560 7.92 21.88 7.30
C SER A 560 8.75 22.21 8.52
N GLY A 561 9.20 21.21 9.28
CA GLY A 561 9.94 21.46 10.52
C GLY A 561 9.05 21.87 11.70
N CYS A 562 7.74 21.69 11.62
CA CYS A 562 6.83 21.87 12.75
C CYS A 562 7.11 20.78 13.79
N LYS A 563 7.78 21.13 14.90
CA LYS A 563 7.90 20.25 16.06
C LYS A 563 6.76 20.58 17.02
N LEU A 564 6.07 19.56 17.56
CA LEU A 564 4.99 19.72 18.53
C LEU A 564 5.40 20.44 19.84
N ASP A 565 6.70 20.69 20.05
CA ASP A 565 7.26 21.18 21.32
C ASP A 565 7.64 22.67 21.33
N SER A 566 7.44 23.43 20.24
CA SER A 566 7.76 24.87 20.21
C SER A 566 6.55 25.71 20.61
N THR A 567 6.68 26.48 21.69
CA THR A 567 5.67 27.40 22.25
C THR A 567 5.27 28.58 21.35
N GLU A 568 5.82 28.69 20.14
CA GLU A 568 5.46 29.70 19.14
C GLU A 568 4.99 29.01 17.87
N ASP A 569 3.66 28.88 17.71
CA ASP A 569 2.99 28.26 16.56
C ASP A 569 3.08 29.08 15.25
N LEU A 570 4.00 30.04 15.14
CA LEU A 570 4.10 30.95 14.00
C LEU A 570 5.10 30.42 12.97
N ILE A 571 4.61 29.95 11.83
CA ILE A 571 5.44 29.35 10.77
C ILE A 571 5.45 30.26 9.54
N ASP A 572 6.63 30.71 9.11
CA ASP A 572 6.85 31.43 7.85
C ASP A 572 6.59 30.48 6.66
N TYR A 573 5.39 30.54 6.08
CA TYR A 573 5.04 29.66 4.96
C TYR A 573 5.72 30.08 3.66
N MET A 574 6.18 31.34 3.53
CA MET A 574 6.91 31.81 2.35
C MET A 574 8.28 31.15 2.25
N SER A 575 8.91 30.84 3.38
CA SER A 575 10.16 30.08 3.42
C SER A 575 10.04 28.69 2.80
N LEU A 576 8.88 28.03 2.95
CA LEU A 576 8.65 26.64 2.50
C LEU A 576 8.70 26.46 0.97
N PHE A 577 8.56 27.55 0.22
CA PHE A 577 8.56 27.54 -1.25
C PHE A 577 9.85 28.10 -1.84
N LYS A 578 10.84 28.41 -1.00
CA LYS A 578 12.15 28.83 -1.48
C LYS A 578 12.86 27.65 -2.14
N GLU A 579 13.73 27.98 -3.07
CA GLU A 579 14.66 27.05 -3.69
C GLU A 579 16.07 27.57 -3.41
N ASP A 580 17.02 26.66 -3.21
CA ASP A 580 18.42 27.01 -3.05
C ASP A 580 19.04 27.51 -4.38
N GLU A 581 20.31 27.90 -4.32
CA GLU A 581 21.06 28.39 -5.49
C GLU A 581 21.22 27.32 -6.59
N GLU A 582 21.05 26.04 -6.28
CA GLU A 582 21.09 24.92 -7.21
C GLU A 582 19.66 24.51 -7.65
N GLY A 583 18.62 25.24 -7.24
CA GLY A 583 17.22 24.96 -7.57
C GLY A 583 16.64 23.74 -6.86
N ASN A 584 17.28 23.24 -5.80
CA ASN A 584 16.66 22.26 -4.91
C ASN A 584 15.58 22.98 -4.09
N ALA A 585 14.39 22.40 -4.07
CA ALA A 585 13.30 22.93 -3.27
C ALA A 585 13.44 22.50 -1.80
N GLU A 586 12.90 23.31 -0.89
CA GLU A 586 12.80 22.95 0.53
C GLU A 586 12.12 21.57 0.74
N PRO A 587 12.40 20.88 1.86
CA PRO A 587 11.87 19.54 2.13
C PRO A 587 10.35 19.43 1.97
N PHE A 588 9.62 20.50 2.30
CA PHE A 588 8.16 20.59 2.12
C PHE A 588 7.72 20.40 0.66
N VAL A 589 8.28 21.18 -0.28
CA VAL A 589 7.93 21.10 -1.70
C VAL A 589 8.47 19.81 -2.33
N ALA A 590 9.66 19.35 -1.91
CA ALA A 590 10.20 18.06 -2.33
C ALA A 590 9.27 16.90 -1.93
N LYS A 591 8.73 16.94 -0.71
CA LYS A 591 7.77 15.95 -0.21
C LYS A 591 6.46 16.01 -0.98
N LEU A 592 5.94 17.22 -1.29
CA LEU A 592 4.73 17.40 -2.08
C LEU A 592 4.85 16.82 -3.49
N ARG A 593 5.98 17.06 -4.16
CA ARG A 593 6.31 16.46 -5.48
C ARG A 593 6.43 14.94 -5.40
N THR A 594 7.00 14.41 -4.32
CA THR A 594 7.10 12.96 -4.09
C THR A 594 5.72 12.32 -3.87
N GLN A 595 4.87 12.96 -3.07
CA GLN A 595 3.50 12.49 -2.85
C GLN A 595 2.68 12.51 -4.13
N TYR A 596 2.84 13.52 -4.98
CA TYR A 596 2.19 13.58 -6.29
C TYR A 596 2.46 12.33 -7.13
N VAL A 597 3.73 11.92 -7.23
CA VAL A 597 4.12 10.73 -8.01
C VAL A 597 3.57 9.46 -7.36
N ARG A 598 3.64 9.36 -6.03
CA ARG A 598 3.09 8.23 -5.26
C ARG A 598 1.58 8.07 -5.45
N GLU A 599 0.83 9.16 -5.37
CA GLU A 599 -0.63 9.18 -5.53
C GLU A 599 -1.06 8.76 -6.93
N LYS A 600 -0.33 9.22 -7.95
CA LYS A 600 -0.53 8.77 -9.33
C LYS A 600 -0.26 7.28 -9.51
N GLN A 601 0.86 6.78 -8.98
CA GLN A 601 1.19 5.35 -9.05
C GLN A 601 0.15 4.49 -8.33
N GLU A 602 -0.31 4.94 -7.16
CA GLU A 602 -1.38 4.30 -6.40
C GLU A 602 -2.68 4.25 -7.21
N TYR A 603 -3.06 5.35 -7.84
CA TYR A 603 -4.28 5.42 -8.65
C TYR A 603 -4.21 4.48 -9.87
N LEU A 604 -3.07 4.45 -10.58
CA LEU A 604 -2.87 3.53 -11.70
C LEU A 604 -2.77 2.06 -11.26
N ARG A 605 -2.28 1.79 -10.04
CA ARG A 605 -2.32 0.44 -9.47
C ARG A 605 -3.76 -0.02 -9.24
N GLN A 606 -4.61 0.84 -8.66
CA GLN A 606 -6.03 0.53 -8.49
C GLN A 606 -6.74 0.30 -9.83
N LEU A 607 -6.38 1.08 -10.86
CA LEU A 607 -6.86 0.84 -12.22
C LEU A 607 -6.44 -0.54 -12.74
N LYS A 608 -5.16 -0.90 -12.57
CA LYS A 608 -4.63 -2.23 -12.95
C LYS A 608 -5.37 -3.35 -12.21
N ASP A 609 -5.58 -3.19 -10.91
CA ASP A 609 -6.29 -4.17 -10.08
C ASP A 609 -7.75 -4.35 -10.54
N LYS A 610 -8.41 -3.29 -11.04
CA LYS A 610 -9.76 -3.37 -11.63
C LYS A 610 -9.80 -4.00 -13.01
N LEU A 611 -8.76 -3.80 -13.82
CA LEU A 611 -8.65 -4.45 -15.13
C LEU A 611 -8.36 -5.96 -14.99
N GLY A 612 -7.84 -6.40 -13.84
CA GLY A 612 -7.64 -7.82 -13.52
C GLY A 612 -6.67 -8.51 -14.49
N ASP A 613 -7.03 -9.69 -14.97
CA ASP A 613 -6.21 -10.52 -15.85
C ASP A 613 -6.35 -10.19 -17.34
N LEU A 614 -6.98 -9.06 -17.69
CA LEU A 614 -7.09 -8.62 -19.08
C LEU A 614 -5.69 -8.34 -19.65
N THR A 615 -5.38 -8.96 -20.79
CA THR A 615 -4.12 -8.71 -21.51
C THR A 615 -4.20 -7.46 -22.40
N GLU A 616 -5.41 -7.15 -22.83
CA GLU A 616 -5.75 -6.20 -23.87
C GLU A 616 -7.06 -5.50 -23.47
N VAL A 617 -7.12 -4.18 -23.65
CA VAL A 617 -8.27 -3.34 -23.26
C VAL A 617 -8.76 -2.51 -24.43
N ASN A 618 -10.08 -2.33 -24.50
CA ASN A 618 -10.73 -1.35 -25.38
C ASN A 618 -11.07 -0.05 -24.60
N ALA A 619 -11.61 0.95 -25.29
CA ALA A 619 -11.93 2.23 -24.67
C ALA A 619 -13.03 2.12 -23.60
N ASP A 620 -14.03 1.27 -23.82
CA ASP A 620 -15.16 1.06 -22.91
C ASP A 620 -14.73 0.35 -21.62
N ASP A 621 -13.79 -0.61 -21.71
CA ASP A 621 -13.21 -1.31 -20.57
C ASP A 621 -12.48 -0.32 -19.66
N LEU A 622 -11.66 0.57 -20.25
CA LEU A 622 -10.95 1.61 -19.50
C LEU A 622 -11.91 2.64 -18.91
N LYS A 623 -12.94 3.08 -19.66
CA LYS A 623 -13.97 4.00 -19.15
C LYS A 623 -14.68 3.39 -17.94
N THR A 624 -15.10 2.13 -18.05
CA THR A 624 -15.77 1.40 -16.96
C THR A 624 -14.85 1.26 -15.74
N ALA A 625 -13.58 0.91 -15.96
CA ALA A 625 -12.61 0.77 -14.88
C ALA A 625 -12.36 2.10 -14.16
N PHE A 626 -12.19 3.21 -14.91
CA PHE A 626 -12.04 4.56 -14.34
C PHE A 626 -13.27 5.00 -13.54
N CYS A 627 -14.47 4.88 -14.09
CA CYS A 627 -15.71 5.23 -13.37
C CYS A 627 -15.93 4.37 -12.11
N THR A 628 -15.42 3.13 -12.10
CA THR A 628 -15.51 2.25 -10.93
C THR A 628 -14.56 2.69 -9.82
N ILE A 629 -13.33 3.08 -10.16
CA ILE A 629 -12.34 3.51 -9.16
C ILE A 629 -12.52 4.97 -8.73
N ASP A 630 -13.10 5.81 -9.58
CA ASP A 630 -13.29 7.25 -9.37
C ASP A 630 -14.67 7.69 -9.91
N PRO A 631 -15.74 7.49 -9.13
CA PRO A 631 -17.11 7.78 -9.58
C PRO A 631 -17.39 9.25 -9.89
N ASP A 632 -16.59 10.17 -9.33
CA ASP A 632 -16.76 11.61 -9.49
C ASP A 632 -15.94 12.17 -10.66
N ILE A 633 -15.29 11.31 -11.47
CA ILE A 633 -14.56 11.76 -12.66
C ILE A 633 -15.53 12.37 -13.68
N ASP A 634 -15.21 13.57 -14.16
CA ASP A 634 -15.98 14.22 -15.21
C ASP A 634 -15.65 13.64 -16.60
N ASP A 635 -16.63 13.68 -17.51
CA ASP A 635 -16.50 13.10 -18.85
C ASP A 635 -15.32 13.69 -19.65
N GLN A 636 -15.00 14.98 -19.45
CA GLN A 636 -13.91 15.66 -20.15
C GLN A 636 -12.54 15.17 -19.67
N THR A 637 -12.35 15.01 -18.36
CA THR A 637 -11.15 14.42 -17.77
C THR A 637 -11.02 12.95 -18.16
N LEU A 638 -12.12 12.20 -18.14
CA LEU A 638 -12.14 10.81 -18.56
C LEU A 638 -11.71 10.66 -20.02
N ASP A 639 -12.32 11.40 -20.94
CA ASP A 639 -11.95 11.37 -22.36
C ASP A 639 -10.48 11.80 -22.59
N THR A 640 -9.96 12.71 -21.77
CA THR A 640 -8.53 13.07 -21.79
C THR A 640 -7.65 11.87 -21.40
N TYR A 641 -8.01 11.12 -20.36
CA TYR A 641 -7.25 9.93 -19.93
C TYR A 641 -7.33 8.80 -20.97
N ILE A 642 -8.50 8.57 -21.56
CA ILE A 642 -8.65 7.63 -22.66
C ILE A 642 -7.80 8.08 -23.87
N GLY A 643 -7.85 9.37 -24.21
CA GLY A 643 -7.02 9.94 -25.28
C GLY A 643 -5.51 9.74 -25.07
N LEU A 644 -5.03 9.80 -23.82
CA LEU A 644 -3.65 9.50 -23.45
C LEU A 644 -3.31 8.01 -23.62
N ALA A 645 -4.19 7.10 -23.20
CA ALA A 645 -3.99 5.66 -23.32
C ALA A 645 -3.89 5.18 -24.78
N TYR A 646 -4.69 5.77 -25.67
CA TYR A 646 -4.72 5.41 -27.11
C TYR A 646 -3.84 6.28 -28.00
N GLN A 647 -3.26 7.37 -27.47
CA GLN A 647 -2.41 8.30 -28.20
C GLN A 647 -3.09 8.84 -29.48
N VAL A 648 -4.32 9.35 -29.33
CA VAL A 648 -5.20 9.73 -30.45
C VAL A 648 -4.60 10.88 -31.27
N ARG A 649 -3.88 10.51 -32.35
CA ARG A 649 -3.61 11.35 -33.53
C ARG A 649 -4.24 10.78 -34.80
N ARG A 650 -5.01 9.68 -34.72
CA ARG A 650 -5.68 9.09 -35.88
C ARG A 650 -7.18 9.04 -35.67
N GLU A 651 -7.87 9.45 -36.71
CA GLU A 651 -9.32 9.39 -36.92
C GLU A 651 -9.75 7.91 -36.94
N GLN A 652 -10.03 7.31 -35.77
CA GLN A 652 -10.95 6.16 -35.52
C GLN A 652 -10.60 5.48 -34.17
N PRO A 653 -11.25 5.84 -33.05
CA PRO A 653 -10.95 5.30 -31.72
C PRO A 653 -11.68 3.99 -31.38
N ASP A 654 -12.80 3.68 -32.04
CA ASP A 654 -13.82 2.78 -31.46
C ASP A 654 -13.52 1.28 -31.58
N GLN A 655 -12.39 0.88 -32.19
CA GLN A 655 -12.05 -0.54 -32.44
C GLN A 655 -10.59 -0.91 -32.18
N GLU A 656 -9.77 0.00 -31.68
CA GLU A 656 -8.36 -0.29 -31.41
C GLU A 656 -8.22 -0.87 -30.00
N VAL A 657 -7.61 -2.05 -29.89
CA VAL A 657 -7.33 -2.72 -28.62
C VAL A 657 -5.85 -2.53 -28.32
N VAL A 658 -5.53 -2.09 -27.10
CA VAL A 658 -4.15 -1.82 -26.66
C VAL A 658 -3.78 -2.76 -25.52
N PRO A 659 -2.55 -3.33 -25.49
CA PRO A 659 -2.10 -4.11 -24.34
C PRO A 659 -2.18 -3.30 -23.05
N VAL A 660 -2.67 -3.91 -21.96
CA VAL A 660 -2.88 -3.22 -20.68
C VAL A 660 -1.61 -2.52 -20.20
N GLU A 661 -0.46 -3.18 -20.29
CA GLU A 661 0.81 -2.59 -19.85
C GLU A 661 1.19 -1.37 -20.71
N THR A 662 0.90 -1.37 -22.01
CA THR A 662 1.16 -0.20 -22.88
C THR A 662 0.22 0.95 -22.56
N ALA A 663 -1.06 0.68 -22.27
CA ALA A 663 -2.01 1.70 -21.83
C ALA A 663 -1.57 2.31 -20.49
N LEU A 664 -1.18 1.48 -19.52
CA LEU A 664 -0.68 1.93 -18.22
C LEU A 664 0.63 2.71 -18.34
N GLU A 665 1.57 2.29 -19.19
CA GLU A 665 2.80 3.05 -19.46
C GLU A 665 2.52 4.44 -20.02
N ARG A 666 1.55 4.56 -20.93
CA ARG A 666 1.13 5.85 -21.52
C ARG A 666 0.42 6.74 -20.49
N LEU A 667 -0.44 6.16 -19.65
CA LEU A 667 -1.08 6.87 -18.55
C LEU A 667 -0.06 7.28 -17.47
N LEU A 668 0.95 6.46 -17.22
CA LEU A 668 2.07 6.77 -16.33
C LEU A 668 2.93 7.90 -16.90
N ALA A 669 3.02 8.05 -18.21
CA ALA A 669 3.66 9.19 -18.83
C ALA A 669 2.80 10.46 -18.73
N GLY A 670 1.49 10.40 -18.99
CA GLY A 670 0.57 11.56 -18.96
C GLY A 670 0.26 12.11 -17.56
N ASP A 671 -0.46 13.23 -17.44
CA ASP A 671 -0.93 13.72 -16.12
C ASP A 671 -2.27 13.11 -15.74
N VAL A 672 -2.26 12.11 -14.86
CA VAL A 672 -3.44 11.35 -14.43
C VAL A 672 -3.57 11.45 -12.92
N ARG A 673 -4.74 11.86 -12.43
CA ARG A 673 -5.02 12.05 -11.01
C ARG A 673 -6.45 11.65 -10.69
N ARG A 674 -6.65 11.33 -9.42
CA ARG A 674 -7.97 11.08 -8.85
C ARG A 674 -8.69 12.41 -8.61
N VAL A 675 -9.96 12.48 -9.02
CA VAL A 675 -10.84 13.64 -8.90
C VAL A 675 -11.72 13.54 -7.66
N GLY A 676 -12.26 12.35 -7.36
CA GLY A 676 -13.14 12.11 -6.22
C GLY A 676 -12.48 11.38 -5.03
N PRO A 677 -13.17 11.28 -3.88
CA PRO A 677 -12.73 10.45 -2.78
C PRO A 677 -12.69 8.97 -3.22
N SER A 678 -11.76 8.21 -2.65
CA SER A 678 -11.69 6.76 -2.91
C SER A 678 -13.00 6.09 -2.50
N PRO A 679 -13.62 5.25 -3.35
CA PRO A 679 -14.77 4.47 -2.94
C PRO A 679 -14.39 3.60 -1.74
N ARG A 680 -15.19 3.65 -0.67
CA ARG A 680 -14.96 2.83 0.53
C ARG A 680 -15.15 1.37 0.15
N GLU A 681 -14.17 0.52 0.44
CA GLU A 681 -14.33 -0.93 0.41
C GLU A 681 -15.49 -1.30 1.34
N GLY A 682 -16.65 -1.66 0.76
CA GLY A 682 -17.87 -1.97 1.52
C GLY A 682 -19.17 -1.38 0.98
N SER A 683 -19.18 -0.69 -0.16
CA SER A 683 -20.43 -0.34 -0.86
C SER A 683 -20.63 -1.18 -2.12
N THR A 684 -20.81 -2.48 -1.94
CA THR A 684 -21.52 -3.37 -2.87
C THR A 684 -22.34 -4.34 -2.06
#